data_AF-A0A9P4PRB7-F1
#
_entry.id   AF-A0A9P4PRB7-F1
#
_cell.length_a   1.000
_cell.length_b   1.000
_cell.length_c   1.000
_cell.angle_alpha   90.00
_cell.angle_beta   90.00
_cell.angle_gamma   90.00
#
_symmetry.space_group_name_H-M   'P 1'
#
loop_
_entity.id
_entity.type
_entity.pdbx_description
1 polymer ?
#
loop_
_entity_poly.entity_id
_entity_poly.type
_entity_poly.pdbx_seq_one_letter_code
_entity_poly.pdbx_strand_id
1 'polypeptide(L)'
;MKRRRHPTSLLPLLLSCVLQGDLALGFGTINEPEVVGQHCEHERITRAAFACPPGVTMSDGRCFEELSLHQLAGRSGPEGHVGWGTNGAVGAPDMLDPIPEGPEAHCDNADFLDTEAHGLGVEYPRTREEATAQLQVCTNHIRLRFLEGVDAADKIVDHHARIVVPEVDISGSDCRFSFPELQMHWFSRGKCSAIEGFGRALHGIQDFYAHSNWADEAKPPYGLSNPPGLKMNKSPVFLDLRAENNITDQVPHDLSTGCFGGIMTDGPEGKAGHPLEPGSLDCTGRVTHHTLNKDNGIIDYTTGKTTKPGPNTPRSDIPGNFERAVSAAIKDSRRQWRYFREQIRRTYGKERGNIIICALVRDDPTNDCYGRRVAMLQDALRNTSRIAEMQIPIQAWLLQEIEGTAHDEGPGEGMTAQNSTKNLGSSGELGDEEAADKGPLVKPLQHPPHEGLDVGVALRALRHNATIFPTNKTAIIALTKTRNKNLDEQIAHVWHAGDEGIRVHLGLLPPPHSASDEPDATKEDAALSKAKEHDLITGVLRTGGTYSILHNDDAVPSFLDHVVSRGLTQYDNARDTATLLPAGLSISDYVTPESEPRRFSFDTSELDNVIISVQPITPKLSLHVCMRHVRRNAVVKELDIGLDGIATFRAELGIGDVPRTDAWFELEVAHVEGGGLVGSGLFEVSIGTEDVESYHSSKAVGEAVETGVAPAHNEL
;
A
#
# COMPACT_ATOMS: atom_id res chain seq x y z
N MET A 1 -16.47 95.55 -25.55
CA MET A 1 -17.83 95.70 -25.00
C MET A 1 -18.45 94.31 -24.84
N LYS A 2 -19.01 94.01 -23.64
CA LYS A 2 -19.79 92.81 -23.24
C LYS A 2 -19.09 91.44 -23.09
N ARG A 3 -18.70 91.18 -21.82
CA ARG A 3 -18.80 89.96 -21.00
C ARG A 3 -19.24 88.64 -21.67
N ARG A 4 -18.50 87.57 -21.37
CA ARG A 4 -18.98 86.40 -20.59
C ARG A 4 -17.82 85.59 -20.01
N ARG A 5 -18.02 85.11 -18.78
CA ARG A 5 -17.08 84.44 -17.86
C ARG A 5 -16.98 82.93 -18.13
N HIS A 6 -15.87 82.34 -17.68
CA HIS A 6 -15.48 80.92 -17.61
C HIS A 6 -16.51 79.98 -16.98
N PRO A 7 -16.31 78.65 -17.14
CA PRO A 7 -15.77 77.91 -16.00
C PRO A 7 -14.54 77.07 -16.34
N THR A 8 -13.56 77.15 -15.44
CA THR A 8 -12.43 76.22 -15.25
C THR A 8 -12.96 74.93 -14.64
N SER A 9 -12.71 73.79 -15.28
CA SER A 9 -12.98 72.46 -14.72
C SER A 9 -11.70 71.92 -14.09
N LEU A 10 -11.73 71.74 -12.77
CA LEU A 10 -10.74 71.02 -11.97
C LEU A 10 -10.97 69.51 -12.14
N LEU A 11 -9.94 68.78 -12.56
CA LEU A 11 -9.86 67.32 -12.46
C LEU A 11 -9.76 66.92 -10.98
N PRO A 12 -10.50 65.91 -10.49
CA PRO A 12 -10.12 65.21 -9.28
C PRO A 12 -9.15 64.07 -9.62
N LEU A 13 -7.97 64.12 -9.00
CA LEU A 13 -7.08 62.98 -8.82
C LEU A 13 -7.75 62.07 -7.78
N LEU A 14 -8.34 60.94 -8.21
CA LEU A 14 -8.74 59.88 -7.30
C LEU A 14 -7.58 58.90 -7.18
N LEU A 15 -6.92 58.96 -6.03
CA LEU A 15 -5.90 58.05 -5.56
C LEU A 15 -6.60 56.72 -5.21
N SER A 16 -6.55 55.73 -6.11
CA SER A 16 -6.93 54.37 -5.77
C SER A 16 -5.85 53.76 -4.89
N CYS A 17 -6.07 53.74 -3.58
CA CYS A 17 -5.41 52.77 -2.69
C CYS A 17 -5.95 51.39 -3.03
N VAL A 18 -5.16 50.62 -3.79
CA VAL A 18 -5.34 49.17 -3.89
C VAL A 18 -4.80 48.58 -2.59
N LEU A 19 -5.71 48.13 -1.72
CA LEU A 19 -5.37 47.25 -0.61
C LEU A 19 -5.07 45.88 -1.22
N GLN A 20 -3.80 45.51 -1.32
CA GLN A 20 -3.37 44.14 -1.59
C GLN A 20 -3.49 43.37 -0.28
N GLY A 21 -4.48 42.48 -0.20
CA GLY A 21 -4.51 41.39 0.76
C GLY A 21 -4.18 40.11 0.00
N ASP A 22 -3.05 39.49 0.32
CA ASP A 22 -2.69 38.18 -0.21
C ASP A 22 -3.42 37.11 0.61
N LEU A 23 -4.02 36.14 -0.08
CA LEU A 23 -4.82 35.07 0.48
C LEU A 23 -3.89 33.86 0.71
N ALA A 24 -3.94 33.26 1.90
CA ALA A 24 -3.27 32.00 2.20
C ALA A 24 -4.31 30.87 2.24
N LEU A 25 -4.18 29.95 1.30
CA LEU A 25 -4.88 28.66 1.24
C LEU A 25 -3.79 27.59 1.18
N GLY A 26 -4.08 26.35 1.60
CA GLY A 26 -3.10 25.26 1.69
C GLY A 26 -2.44 24.85 0.37
N PHE A 27 -1.85 23.64 0.31
CA PHE A 27 -1.32 23.13 -0.96
C PHE A 27 -2.40 23.31 -2.04
N GLY A 28 -2.03 23.96 -3.12
CA GLY A 28 -3.00 24.46 -4.06
C GLY A 28 -3.76 23.34 -4.74
N THR A 29 -5.06 23.54 -4.95
CA THR A 29 -5.92 22.60 -5.67
C THR A 29 -6.18 23.05 -7.12
N ILE A 30 -6.12 24.36 -7.39
CA ILE A 30 -6.30 24.94 -8.74
C ILE A 30 -5.13 25.89 -9.04
N ASN A 31 -4.82 26.10 -10.32
CA ASN A 31 -3.98 27.24 -10.72
C ASN A 31 -4.78 28.53 -10.46
N GLU A 32 -4.51 29.22 -9.36
CA GLU A 32 -5.02 30.56 -9.05
C GLU A 32 -4.15 31.64 -9.72
N PRO A 33 -4.60 32.90 -9.90
CA PRO A 33 -3.76 33.94 -10.48
C PRO A 33 -2.52 34.19 -9.63
N GLU A 34 -1.45 34.73 -10.23
CA GLU A 34 -0.12 35.01 -9.61
C GLU A 34 -0.16 35.77 -8.27
N VAL A 35 -1.29 36.38 -7.91
CA VAL A 35 -1.51 37.19 -6.71
C VAL A 35 -2.19 36.40 -5.56
N VAL A 36 -2.87 35.29 -5.87
CA VAL A 36 -3.60 34.44 -4.90
C VAL A 36 -2.97 33.07 -4.74
N GLY A 37 -2.09 32.66 -5.68
CA GLY A 37 -1.11 31.60 -5.51
C GLY A 37 -1.71 30.29 -5.01
N GLN A 38 -2.07 29.42 -5.95
CA GLN A 38 -2.19 27.98 -5.74
C GLN A 38 -1.64 27.37 -7.05
N HIS A 39 -0.77 26.36 -6.97
CA HIS A 39 -0.09 25.78 -8.14
C HIS A 39 -0.44 24.31 -8.37
N CYS A 40 -1.61 23.87 -7.91
CA CYS A 40 -2.07 22.49 -7.98
C CYS A 40 -1.08 21.50 -7.31
N GLU A 41 -0.50 21.87 -6.17
CA GLU A 41 0.43 21.05 -5.41
C GLU A 41 -0.17 19.68 -5.08
N HIS A 42 -1.43 19.64 -4.63
CA HIS A 42 -2.12 18.38 -4.35
C HIS A 42 -2.18 17.47 -5.58
N GLU A 43 -2.55 18.03 -6.74
CA GLU A 43 -2.55 17.29 -8.00
C GLU A 43 -1.15 16.78 -8.32
N ARG A 44 -0.14 17.65 -8.27
CA ARG A 44 1.25 17.33 -8.68
C ARG A 44 1.88 16.29 -7.76
N ILE A 45 1.68 16.39 -6.44
CA ILE A 45 2.12 15.40 -5.45
C ILE A 45 1.42 14.07 -5.71
N THR A 46 0.10 14.10 -5.92
CA THR A 46 -0.71 12.89 -6.16
C THR A 46 -0.30 12.20 -7.46
N ARG A 47 -0.07 12.96 -8.55
CA ARG A 47 0.45 12.43 -9.81
C ARG A 47 1.87 11.88 -9.66
N ALA A 48 2.76 12.58 -8.98
CA ALA A 48 4.12 12.09 -8.74
C ALA A 48 4.11 10.83 -7.87
N ALA A 49 3.15 10.70 -6.96
CA ALA A 49 2.98 9.53 -6.12
C ALA A 49 2.46 8.31 -6.91
N PHE A 50 1.47 8.51 -7.80
CA PHE A 50 0.63 7.42 -8.31
C PHE A 50 0.57 7.26 -9.82
N ALA A 51 1.15 8.15 -10.62
CA ALA A 51 1.18 7.94 -12.07
C ALA A 51 1.96 6.67 -12.44
N CYS A 52 1.45 5.94 -13.44
CA CYS A 52 2.19 4.81 -13.96
C CYS A 52 3.51 5.28 -14.62
N PRO A 53 4.63 4.56 -14.40
CA PRO A 53 5.92 4.96 -14.96
C PRO A 53 5.87 5.09 -16.49
N PRO A 54 6.72 5.94 -17.10
CA PRO A 54 6.80 6.06 -18.55
C PRO A 54 7.00 4.70 -19.24
N GLY A 55 6.17 4.42 -20.25
CA GLY A 55 6.20 3.14 -20.98
C GLY A 55 5.41 2.00 -20.32
N VAL A 56 4.83 2.22 -19.13
CA VAL A 56 3.87 1.30 -18.51
C VAL A 56 2.47 1.74 -18.91
N THR A 57 1.83 0.96 -19.79
CA THR A 57 0.48 1.25 -20.30
C THR A 57 -0.63 0.58 -19.48
N MET A 58 -0.28 -0.33 -18.57
CA MET A 58 -1.22 -1.07 -17.74
C MET A 58 -0.73 -1.12 -16.29
N SER A 59 -1.59 -0.77 -15.34
CA SER A 59 -1.23 -0.72 -13.93
C SER A 59 -1.09 -2.10 -13.30
N ASP A 60 -0.02 -2.36 -12.54
CA ASP A 60 0.11 -3.57 -11.73
C ASP A 60 -0.64 -3.48 -10.37
N GLY A 61 -1.45 -2.44 -10.15
CA GLY A 61 -2.13 -2.18 -8.87
C GLY A 61 -1.40 -1.17 -7.98
N ARG A 62 -0.18 -0.74 -8.31
CA ARG A 62 0.56 0.28 -7.53
C ARG A 62 0.38 1.71 -8.04
N CYS A 63 0.09 1.86 -9.33
CA CYS A 63 -0.14 3.15 -9.97
C CYS A 63 -1.58 3.26 -10.48
N PHE A 64 -2.04 4.45 -10.80
CA PHE A 64 -3.33 4.68 -11.43
C PHE A 64 -3.10 4.98 -12.91
N GLU A 65 -3.90 4.36 -13.77
CA GLU A 65 -3.96 4.71 -15.19
C GLU A 65 -4.56 6.11 -15.37
N GLU A 66 -4.40 6.68 -16.56
CA GLU A 66 -4.55 8.12 -16.77
C GLU A 66 -5.93 8.65 -16.37
N LEU A 67 -7.03 8.01 -16.81
CA LEU A 67 -8.38 8.46 -16.48
C LEU A 67 -8.70 8.29 -15.00
N SER A 68 -8.27 7.17 -14.41
CA SER A 68 -8.45 6.87 -12.99
C SER A 68 -7.64 7.83 -12.11
N LEU A 69 -6.42 8.17 -12.53
CA LEU A 69 -5.56 9.16 -11.88
C LEU A 69 -6.17 10.55 -11.98
N HIS A 70 -6.84 10.90 -13.08
CA HIS A 70 -7.54 12.19 -13.21
C HIS A 70 -8.68 12.33 -12.22
N GLN A 71 -9.37 11.24 -11.88
CA GLN A 71 -10.40 11.27 -10.85
C GLN A 71 -9.76 11.51 -9.47
N LEU A 72 -8.63 10.88 -9.17
CA LEU A 72 -7.96 11.04 -7.89
C LEU A 72 -7.27 12.41 -7.73
N ALA A 73 -6.39 12.75 -8.67
CA ALA A 73 -5.50 13.91 -8.59
C ALA A 73 -6.10 15.20 -9.13
N GLY A 74 -7.11 15.11 -10.00
CA GLY A 74 -7.58 16.25 -10.76
C GLY A 74 -6.75 16.52 -12.02
N ARG A 75 -6.98 17.67 -12.64
CA ARG A 75 -6.34 18.14 -13.87
C ARG A 75 -6.12 19.63 -13.79
N SER A 76 -4.88 20.06 -13.87
CA SER A 76 -4.51 21.46 -14.08
C SER A 76 -4.98 21.90 -15.45
N GLY A 77 -5.56 23.10 -15.55
CA GLY A 77 -5.79 23.79 -16.81
C GLY A 77 -4.48 24.09 -17.55
N PRO A 78 -4.55 24.48 -18.84
CA PRO A 78 -3.36 24.88 -19.59
C PRO A 78 -2.58 25.98 -18.88
N GLU A 79 -1.25 26.02 -19.07
CA GLU A 79 -0.40 27.07 -18.49
C GLU A 79 -0.96 28.47 -18.81
N GLY A 80 -1.03 29.33 -17.80
CA GLY A 80 -1.63 30.68 -17.89
C GLY A 80 -3.16 30.72 -17.83
N HIS A 81 -3.86 29.60 -17.68
CA HIS A 81 -5.32 29.55 -17.56
C HIS A 81 -5.74 29.24 -16.12
N VAL A 82 -5.91 30.32 -15.38
CA VAL A 82 -6.31 30.34 -13.98
C VAL A 82 -7.77 29.92 -13.80
N GLY A 83 -8.07 29.05 -12.84
CA GLY A 83 -9.43 28.59 -12.58
C GLY A 83 -9.94 27.51 -13.55
N TRP A 84 -9.07 27.01 -14.44
CA TRP A 84 -9.41 25.94 -15.37
C TRP A 84 -8.85 24.61 -14.85
N GLY A 85 -9.64 23.54 -14.96
CA GLY A 85 -9.24 22.23 -14.49
C GLY A 85 -10.34 21.50 -13.73
N THR A 86 -9.94 20.43 -13.06
CA THR A 86 -10.75 19.68 -12.10
C THR A 86 -9.93 19.40 -10.85
N ASN A 87 -10.50 19.54 -9.67
CA ASN A 87 -9.79 19.37 -8.38
C ASN A 87 -9.46 17.90 -8.06
N GLY A 88 -10.15 16.96 -8.74
CA GLY A 88 -10.12 15.55 -8.37
C GLY A 88 -10.66 15.32 -6.96
N ALA A 89 -10.50 14.10 -6.48
CA ALA A 89 -10.86 13.74 -5.12
C ALA A 89 -9.92 14.36 -4.08
N VAL A 90 -8.62 14.51 -4.40
CA VAL A 90 -7.64 15.08 -3.48
C VAL A 90 -7.88 16.56 -3.21
N GLY A 91 -8.42 17.31 -4.17
CA GLY A 91 -8.77 18.71 -3.99
C GLY A 91 -10.21 18.94 -3.54
N ALA A 92 -10.94 17.87 -3.20
CA ALA A 92 -12.35 17.98 -2.81
C ALA A 92 -12.59 18.69 -1.46
N PRO A 93 -11.69 18.59 -0.46
CA PRO A 93 -11.83 19.35 0.79
C PRO A 93 -11.78 20.87 0.60
N ASP A 94 -11.03 21.36 -0.39
CA ASP A 94 -10.89 22.80 -0.71
C ASP A 94 -12.06 23.39 -1.50
N MET A 95 -12.97 22.55 -2.02
CA MET A 95 -14.01 23.02 -2.91
C MET A 95 -15.06 23.88 -2.19
N LEU A 96 -15.26 25.09 -2.70
CA LEU A 96 -16.37 25.98 -2.33
C LEU A 96 -17.69 25.48 -2.94
N ASP A 97 -18.26 24.38 -2.42
CA ASP A 97 -19.64 23.94 -2.76
C ASP A 97 -20.26 22.96 -1.73
N PRO A 98 -21.16 23.40 -0.81
CA PRO A 98 -21.50 24.79 -0.51
C PRO A 98 -20.48 25.44 0.43
N ILE A 99 -19.68 24.64 1.15
CA ILE A 99 -18.74 25.04 2.19
C ILE A 99 -17.54 24.08 2.15
N PRO A 100 -16.27 24.56 2.19
CA PRO A 100 -15.09 23.72 2.32
C PRO A 100 -15.09 22.88 3.60
N GLU A 101 -14.32 21.79 3.62
CA GLU A 101 -14.14 21.05 4.87
C GLU A 101 -13.38 21.89 5.91
N GLY A 102 -13.57 21.59 7.19
CA GLY A 102 -12.97 22.34 8.27
C GLY A 102 -11.46 22.07 8.43
N PRO A 103 -10.80 22.76 9.38
CA PRO A 103 -9.36 22.62 9.66
C PRO A 103 -8.92 21.19 10.00
N GLU A 104 -9.84 20.32 10.41
CA GLU A 104 -9.60 18.89 10.58
C GLU A 104 -9.21 18.17 9.27
N ALA A 105 -9.63 18.67 8.11
CA ALA A 105 -9.23 18.14 6.81
C ALA A 105 -7.81 18.58 6.41
N HIS A 106 -7.34 19.72 6.93
CA HIS A 106 -6.04 20.34 6.61
C HIS A 106 -4.98 20.09 7.69
N CYS A 107 -5.34 19.37 8.76
CA CYS A 107 -4.48 19.17 9.93
C CYS A 107 -4.03 20.47 10.63
N ASP A 108 -4.86 21.51 10.53
CA ASP A 108 -4.57 22.81 11.11
C ASP A 108 -4.95 22.90 12.59
N ASN A 109 -4.55 24.01 13.20
CA ASN A 109 -4.83 24.42 14.56
C ASN A 109 -4.16 23.57 15.66
N ALA A 110 -3.28 22.64 15.33
CA ALA A 110 -2.45 21.91 16.31
C ALA A 110 -1.11 22.62 16.58
N ASP A 111 -1.16 23.95 16.66
CA ASP A 111 -0.01 24.81 16.95
C ASP A 111 0.41 24.71 18.40
N PHE A 112 1.73 24.65 18.59
CA PHE A 112 2.39 24.69 19.88
C PHE A 112 3.77 25.33 19.72
N LEU A 113 4.21 26.03 20.77
CA LEU A 113 5.57 26.53 20.91
C LEU A 113 5.95 26.50 22.38
N ASP A 114 7.05 25.83 22.72
CA ASP A 114 7.61 25.87 24.07
C ASP A 114 8.35 27.20 24.30
N THR A 115 7.59 28.22 24.66
CA THR A 115 8.10 29.57 24.87
C THR A 115 9.05 29.66 26.06
N GLU A 116 8.94 28.76 27.04
CA GLU A 116 9.86 28.68 28.18
C GLU A 116 11.22 28.11 27.73
N ALA A 117 11.23 26.96 27.04
CA ALA A 117 12.45 26.36 26.52
C ALA A 117 13.19 27.25 25.51
N HIS A 118 12.46 28.14 24.84
CA HIS A 118 13.04 29.11 23.90
C HIS A 118 13.29 30.51 24.49
N GLY A 119 13.05 30.71 25.79
CA GLY A 119 13.39 31.96 26.49
C GLY A 119 12.59 33.18 26.05
N LEU A 120 11.34 32.99 25.59
CA LEU A 120 10.48 34.05 25.08
C LEU A 120 9.74 34.83 26.18
N GLY A 121 9.75 34.34 27.43
CA GLY A 121 9.27 35.08 28.60
C GLY A 121 7.76 35.35 28.64
N VAL A 122 7.00 34.70 27.75
CA VAL A 122 5.54 34.75 27.67
C VAL A 122 5.01 33.32 27.58
N GLU A 123 3.89 33.03 28.22
CA GLU A 123 3.23 31.72 28.09
C GLU A 123 2.59 31.61 26.70
N TYR A 124 2.75 30.46 26.03
CA TYR A 124 2.12 30.23 24.75
C TYR A 124 0.61 30.03 24.92
N PRO A 125 -0.27 30.59 24.05
CA PRO A 125 -1.72 30.52 24.26
C PRO A 125 -2.34 29.12 24.24
N ARG A 126 -1.62 28.10 23.75
CA ARG A 126 -2.06 26.69 23.78
C ARG A 126 -1.08 25.81 24.53
N THR A 127 -1.62 24.89 25.30
CA THR A 127 -0.82 23.82 25.92
C THR A 127 -0.45 22.74 24.90
N ARG A 128 0.57 21.93 25.21
CA ARG A 128 0.96 20.80 24.36
C ARG A 128 -0.19 19.81 24.21
N GLU A 129 -0.91 19.55 25.29
CA GLU A 129 -2.04 18.62 25.37
C GLU A 129 -3.20 19.07 24.48
N GLU A 130 -3.54 20.37 24.48
CA GLU A 130 -4.58 20.93 23.63
C GLU A 130 -4.24 20.83 22.14
N ALA A 131 -2.99 21.08 21.79
CA ALA A 131 -2.52 20.95 20.41
C ALA A 131 -2.49 19.48 19.97
N THR A 132 -2.08 18.56 20.83
CA THR A 132 -2.16 17.11 20.58
C THR A 132 -3.61 16.63 20.41
N ALA A 133 -4.54 17.13 21.22
CA ALA A 133 -5.96 16.83 21.08
C ALA A 133 -6.52 17.34 19.73
N GLN A 134 -6.09 18.50 19.26
CA GLN A 134 -6.47 19.00 17.93
C GLN A 134 -5.89 18.15 16.80
N LEU A 135 -4.63 17.71 16.92
CA LEU A 135 -4.02 16.80 15.93
C LEU A 135 -4.73 15.44 15.89
N GLN A 136 -5.24 14.96 17.03
CA GLN A 136 -6.08 13.75 17.10
C GLN A 136 -7.38 13.92 16.31
N VAL A 137 -8.00 15.11 16.35
CA VAL A 137 -9.20 15.41 15.56
C VAL A 137 -8.90 15.29 14.08
N CYS A 138 -7.81 15.90 13.58
CA CYS A 138 -7.37 15.71 12.19
C CYS A 138 -7.16 14.23 11.88
N THR A 139 -6.37 13.53 12.70
CA THR A 139 -6.03 12.12 12.47
C THR A 139 -7.29 11.25 12.39
N ASN A 140 -8.29 11.50 13.24
CA ASN A 140 -9.56 10.78 13.22
C ASN A 140 -10.38 11.11 11.97
N HIS A 141 -10.38 12.37 11.53
CA HIS A 141 -11.06 12.80 10.31
C HIS A 141 -10.52 12.09 9.07
N ILE A 142 -9.20 12.10 8.88
CA ILE A 142 -8.58 11.44 7.72
C ILE A 142 -8.70 9.90 7.78
N ARG A 143 -8.69 9.29 8.99
CA ARG A 143 -8.99 7.86 9.19
C ARG A 143 -10.43 7.54 8.78
N LEU A 144 -11.38 8.40 9.13
CA LEU A 144 -12.78 8.25 8.72
C LEU A 144 -12.91 8.29 7.19
N ARG A 145 -12.35 9.32 6.53
CA ARG A 145 -12.37 9.43 5.05
C ARG A 145 -11.73 8.23 4.37
N PHE A 146 -10.63 7.74 4.90
CA PHE A 146 -9.98 6.52 4.43
C PHE A 146 -10.91 5.30 4.50
N LEU A 147 -11.58 5.09 5.65
CA LEU A 147 -12.51 3.98 5.82
C LEU A 147 -13.79 4.13 4.99
N GLU A 148 -14.29 5.35 4.79
CA GLU A 148 -15.38 5.64 3.87
C GLU A 148 -15.04 5.19 2.44
N GLY A 149 -13.81 5.44 1.99
CA GLY A 149 -13.34 4.98 0.69
C GLY A 149 -13.29 3.44 0.59
N VAL A 150 -12.90 2.76 1.68
CA VAL A 150 -12.90 1.29 1.75
C VAL A 150 -14.33 0.76 1.71
N ASP A 151 -15.26 1.30 2.50
CA ASP A 151 -16.67 0.89 2.54
C ASP A 151 -17.34 1.07 1.17
N ALA A 152 -17.13 2.23 0.54
CA ALA A 152 -17.68 2.52 -0.78
C ALA A 152 -17.20 1.55 -1.89
N ALA A 153 -16.02 0.94 -1.71
CA ALA A 153 -15.45 0.01 -2.65
C ALA A 153 -16.25 -1.30 -2.77
N ASP A 154 -17.12 -1.63 -1.80
CA ASP A 154 -17.99 -2.82 -1.84
C ASP A 154 -18.84 -2.86 -3.11
N LYS A 155 -19.30 -1.70 -3.59
CA LYS A 155 -20.18 -1.57 -4.76
C LYS A 155 -19.50 -1.85 -6.10
N ILE A 156 -18.16 -1.83 -6.15
CA ILE A 156 -17.40 -2.04 -7.40
C ILE A 156 -17.65 -3.44 -7.94
N VAL A 157 -17.90 -4.41 -7.06
CA VAL A 157 -18.14 -5.81 -7.38
C VAL A 157 -19.37 -6.35 -6.65
N ASP A 158 -20.05 -7.32 -7.24
CA ASP A 158 -21.10 -8.04 -6.55
C ASP A 158 -20.55 -9.06 -5.52
N HIS A 159 -21.46 -9.80 -4.90
CA HIS A 159 -21.14 -10.83 -3.89
C HIS A 159 -20.33 -12.02 -4.44
N HIS A 160 -20.22 -12.17 -5.76
CA HIS A 160 -19.36 -13.17 -6.41
C HIS A 160 -18.05 -12.56 -6.92
N ALA A 161 -17.67 -11.36 -6.44
CA ALA A 161 -16.50 -10.63 -6.89
C ALA A 161 -16.52 -10.21 -8.37
N ARG A 162 -17.70 -10.14 -9.00
CA ARG A 162 -17.83 -9.71 -10.40
C ARG A 162 -18.04 -8.20 -10.47
N ILE A 163 -17.28 -7.54 -11.33
CA ILE A 163 -17.37 -6.10 -11.58
C ILE A 163 -18.77 -5.68 -12.01
N VAL A 164 -19.32 -4.69 -11.30
CA VAL A 164 -20.59 -4.06 -11.62
C VAL A 164 -20.30 -2.89 -12.58
N VAL A 165 -20.47 -3.11 -13.89
CA VAL A 165 -20.04 -2.18 -14.95
C VAL A 165 -20.46 -0.71 -14.71
N PRO A 166 -21.73 -0.39 -14.37
CA PRO A 166 -22.13 1.00 -14.12
C PRO A 166 -21.42 1.68 -12.94
N GLU A 167 -20.86 0.91 -12.00
CA GLU A 167 -20.18 1.41 -10.80
C GLU A 167 -18.70 1.74 -11.05
N VAL A 168 -18.16 1.35 -12.20
CA VAL A 168 -16.73 1.49 -12.53
C VAL A 168 -16.44 2.24 -13.82
N ASP A 169 -17.41 2.31 -14.73
CA ASP A 169 -17.23 3.02 -16.00
C ASP A 169 -17.14 4.53 -15.77
N ILE A 170 -15.95 5.07 -16.00
CA ILE A 170 -15.63 6.51 -15.94
C ILE A 170 -15.32 7.09 -17.33
N SER A 171 -15.46 6.31 -18.40
CA SER A 171 -15.09 6.72 -19.76
C SER A 171 -16.03 7.79 -20.34
N GLY A 172 -17.31 7.75 -19.96
CA GLY A 172 -18.34 8.67 -20.47
C GLY A 172 -18.51 9.95 -19.65
N SER A 173 -18.07 9.98 -18.39
CA SER A 173 -18.17 11.15 -17.52
C SER A 173 -17.24 11.05 -16.31
N ASP A 174 -16.60 12.17 -15.97
CA ASP A 174 -15.79 12.30 -14.76
C ASP A 174 -16.64 12.14 -13.50
N CYS A 175 -15.99 11.68 -12.43
CA CYS A 175 -16.53 11.68 -11.09
C CYS A 175 -16.82 13.11 -10.61
N ARG A 176 -17.80 13.26 -9.73
CA ARG A 176 -18.15 14.53 -9.09
C ARG A 176 -17.95 14.38 -7.59
N PHE A 177 -17.14 15.24 -7.00
CA PHE A 177 -16.70 15.15 -5.61
C PHE A 177 -17.18 16.33 -4.75
N SER A 178 -18.38 16.85 -5.02
CA SER A 178 -18.97 18.00 -4.32
C SER A 178 -19.94 17.55 -3.21
N PHE A 179 -20.22 18.41 -2.21
CA PHE A 179 -21.20 18.19 -1.12
C PHE A 179 -20.84 17.12 -0.06
N PRO A 180 -19.95 17.42 0.91
CA PRO A 180 -19.65 16.52 2.03
C PRO A 180 -20.87 16.10 2.87
N GLU A 181 -21.89 16.96 2.96
CA GLU A 181 -23.07 16.77 3.82
C GLU A 181 -24.26 16.10 3.12
N LEU A 182 -24.29 16.09 1.78
CA LEU A 182 -25.40 15.56 0.98
C LEU A 182 -25.01 14.36 0.10
N GLN A 183 -23.71 14.15 -0.14
CA GLN A 183 -23.21 12.93 -0.74
C GLN A 183 -22.82 11.94 0.35
N MET A 184 -23.84 11.26 0.88
CA MET A 184 -23.59 9.89 1.33
C MET A 184 -23.08 9.13 0.10
N HIS A 185 -21.97 8.39 0.21
CA HIS A 185 -21.33 7.51 -0.80
C HIS A 185 -22.30 6.55 -1.54
N TRP A 186 -23.58 6.58 -1.19
CA TRP A 186 -24.67 5.79 -1.73
C TRP A 186 -25.15 6.19 -3.13
N PHE A 187 -25.00 7.45 -3.57
CA PHE A 187 -25.58 7.91 -4.85
C PHE A 187 -24.58 8.04 -6.01
N SER A 188 -23.28 7.96 -5.72
CA SER A 188 -22.23 7.97 -6.73
C SER A 188 -21.81 6.54 -7.09
N ARG A 189 -21.13 6.41 -8.23
CA ARG A 189 -20.52 5.15 -8.69
C ARG A 189 -19.52 4.65 -7.63
N GLY A 190 -19.47 3.34 -7.39
CA GLY A 190 -18.58 2.72 -6.39
C GLY A 190 -17.12 3.12 -6.55
N LYS A 191 -16.60 3.10 -7.79
CA LYS A 191 -15.23 3.55 -8.08
C LYS A 191 -15.00 5.02 -7.73
N CYS A 192 -15.95 5.91 -8.07
CA CYS A 192 -15.83 7.33 -7.74
C CYS A 192 -15.84 7.56 -6.22
N SER A 193 -16.78 6.94 -5.51
CA SER A 193 -16.92 7.12 -4.06
C SER A 193 -15.71 6.58 -3.29
N ALA A 194 -15.16 5.44 -3.73
CA ALA A 194 -13.93 4.90 -3.15
C ALA A 194 -12.70 5.81 -3.39
N ILE A 195 -12.58 6.36 -4.62
CA ILE A 195 -11.56 7.35 -4.96
C ILE A 195 -11.74 8.63 -4.15
N GLU A 196 -12.98 9.06 -3.90
CA GLU A 196 -13.30 10.24 -3.09
C GLU A 196 -12.80 10.11 -1.65
N GLY A 197 -13.19 9.04 -0.95
CA GLY A 197 -12.74 8.81 0.43
C GLY A 197 -11.22 8.73 0.53
N PHE A 198 -10.57 8.04 -0.41
CA PHE A 198 -9.10 7.99 -0.46
C PHE A 198 -8.46 9.35 -0.76
N GLY A 199 -8.99 10.11 -1.73
CA GLY A 199 -8.49 11.44 -2.07
C GLY A 199 -8.63 12.44 -0.94
N ARG A 200 -9.79 12.49 -0.27
CA ARG A 200 -10.02 13.35 0.91
C ARG A 200 -9.08 13.01 2.07
N ALA A 201 -8.74 11.72 2.26
CA ALA A 201 -7.74 11.33 3.24
C ALA A 201 -6.31 11.78 2.84
N LEU A 202 -5.95 11.65 1.55
CA LEU A 202 -4.66 12.11 1.03
C LEU A 202 -4.47 13.61 1.15
N HIS A 203 -5.54 14.39 0.98
CA HIS A 203 -5.53 15.84 1.15
C HIS A 203 -4.90 16.22 2.50
N GLY A 204 -5.47 15.74 3.61
CA GLY A 204 -4.95 16.04 4.95
C GLY A 204 -3.56 15.47 5.23
N ILE A 205 -3.18 14.35 4.59
CA ILE A 205 -1.81 13.84 4.66
C ILE A 205 -0.83 14.81 3.99
N GLN A 206 -1.20 15.37 2.83
CA GLN A 206 -0.35 16.29 2.09
C GLN A 206 -0.26 17.65 2.80
N ASP A 207 -1.38 18.15 3.31
CA ASP A 207 -1.44 19.40 4.07
C ASP A 207 -0.72 19.34 5.41
N PHE A 208 -0.71 18.18 6.08
CA PHE A 208 0.13 17.99 7.26
C PHE A 208 1.59 18.34 6.97
N TYR A 209 2.13 17.97 5.80
CA TYR A 209 3.50 18.34 5.44
C TYR A 209 3.64 19.79 4.99
N ALA A 210 2.61 20.37 4.39
CA ALA A 210 2.59 21.76 3.97
C ALA A 210 2.57 22.73 5.17
N HIS A 211 1.73 22.45 6.18
CA HIS A 211 1.41 23.38 7.27
C HIS A 211 1.98 22.97 8.63
N SER A 212 2.85 21.95 8.68
CA SER A 212 3.57 21.59 9.90
C SER A 212 5.08 21.83 9.80
N ASN A 213 5.74 21.83 10.96
CA ASN A 213 7.20 21.87 11.05
C ASN A 213 7.89 20.49 10.93
N TRP A 214 7.16 19.43 10.52
CA TRP A 214 7.65 18.05 10.54
C TRP A 214 8.92 17.85 9.70
N ALA A 215 8.87 18.23 8.42
CA ALA A 215 9.99 18.08 7.48
C ALA A 215 10.96 19.27 7.53
N ASP A 216 10.64 20.28 8.33
CA ASP A 216 11.27 21.58 8.25
C ASP A 216 12.59 21.64 9.01
N GLU A 217 13.47 22.50 8.53
CA GLU A 217 14.65 22.98 9.26
C GLU A 217 14.40 24.45 9.64
N ALA A 218 14.89 24.85 10.81
CA ALA A 218 14.89 26.23 11.26
C ALA A 218 16.09 26.49 12.16
N LYS A 219 16.65 27.69 12.09
CA LYS A 219 17.73 28.14 12.97
C LYS A 219 17.22 29.19 13.97
N PRO A 220 17.81 29.28 15.17
CA PRO A 220 17.47 30.32 16.15
C PRO A 220 17.69 31.74 15.58
N PRO A 221 16.99 32.77 16.11
CA PRO A 221 16.07 32.70 17.25
C PRO A 221 14.73 32.06 16.88
N TYR A 222 14.24 31.18 17.76
CA TYR A 222 12.93 30.55 17.61
C TYR A 222 11.84 31.45 18.21
N GLY A 223 10.68 31.51 17.56
CA GLY A 223 9.58 32.37 17.97
C GLY A 223 8.35 32.16 17.11
N LEU A 224 7.32 32.98 17.32
CA LEU A 224 6.03 32.86 16.63
C LEU A 224 6.15 32.89 15.09
N SER A 225 7.08 33.69 14.56
CA SER A 225 7.34 33.83 13.12
C SER A 225 8.40 32.87 12.57
N ASN A 226 9.05 32.10 13.44
CA ASN A 226 10.08 31.12 13.07
C ASN A 226 10.12 30.00 14.12
N PRO A 227 9.08 29.15 14.20
CA PRO A 227 9.09 28.01 15.11
C PRO A 227 10.21 27.02 14.75
N PRO A 228 10.68 26.20 15.70
CA PRO A 228 11.65 25.14 15.43
C PRO A 228 11.19 24.23 14.30
N GLY A 229 12.14 23.62 13.58
CA GLY A 229 11.87 22.58 12.59
C GLY A 229 12.32 21.22 13.12
N LEU A 230 11.55 20.16 12.86
CA LEU A 230 11.86 18.81 13.37
C LEU A 230 12.84 18.04 12.46
N LYS A 231 12.97 18.43 11.19
CA LYS A 231 13.82 17.78 10.17
C LYS A 231 13.61 16.26 10.11
N MET A 232 12.37 15.80 10.32
CA MET A 232 12.03 14.39 10.26
C MET A 232 11.85 13.94 8.80
N ASN A 233 12.44 12.79 8.47
CA ASN A 233 12.38 12.19 7.13
C ASN A 233 11.54 10.89 7.06
N LYS A 234 11.12 10.38 8.22
CA LYS A 234 10.19 9.27 8.34
C LYS A 234 8.77 9.83 8.36
N SER A 235 7.84 9.07 7.84
CA SER A 235 6.43 9.45 7.89
C SER A 235 5.91 9.32 9.34
N PRO A 236 5.06 10.23 9.82
CA PRO A 236 4.56 10.19 11.19
C PRO A 236 3.87 8.85 11.46
N VAL A 237 4.14 8.29 12.64
CA VAL A 237 3.54 7.04 13.07
C VAL A 237 2.04 7.25 13.24
N PHE A 238 1.61 8.36 13.85
CA PHE A 238 0.20 8.67 14.08
C PHE A 238 -0.66 8.80 12.80
N LEU A 239 -0.04 9.01 11.63
CA LEU A 239 -0.71 9.02 10.32
C LEU A 239 -0.81 7.63 9.65
N ASP A 240 -0.71 6.54 10.41
CA ASP A 240 -1.21 5.24 9.94
C ASP A 240 -2.74 5.24 10.00
N LEU A 241 -3.37 5.32 8.82
CA LEU A 241 -4.82 5.48 8.68
C LEU A 241 -5.62 4.20 8.98
N ARG A 242 -4.92 3.07 9.15
CA ARG A 242 -5.52 1.78 9.58
C ARG A 242 -5.67 1.70 11.10
N ALA A 243 -5.00 2.60 11.81
CA ALA A 243 -4.97 2.59 13.26
C ALA A 243 -6.21 3.24 13.88
N GLU A 244 -6.49 2.87 15.13
CA GLU A 244 -7.66 3.30 15.91
C GLU A 244 -7.23 3.88 17.28
N ASN A 245 -5.92 4.04 17.50
CA ASN A 245 -5.35 4.46 18.76
C ASN A 245 -5.40 5.97 18.99
N ASN A 246 -5.27 6.37 20.26
CA ASN A 246 -4.93 7.73 20.65
C ASN A 246 -3.44 8.02 20.34
N ILE A 247 -3.16 9.19 19.78
CA ILE A 247 -1.84 9.58 19.28
C ILE A 247 -0.95 10.25 20.33
N THR A 248 -1.42 10.46 21.57
CA THR A 248 -0.75 11.30 22.59
C THR A 248 0.73 10.98 22.76
N ASP A 249 1.09 9.70 22.88
CA ASP A 249 2.48 9.27 23.09
C ASP A 249 3.32 9.25 21.79
N GLN A 250 2.71 9.57 20.64
CA GLN A 250 3.31 9.52 19.31
C GLN A 250 3.66 10.90 18.76
N VAL A 251 3.17 11.97 19.39
CA VAL A 251 3.37 13.36 18.95
C VAL A 251 4.71 13.88 19.51
N PRO A 252 5.68 14.25 18.65
CA PRO A 252 6.91 14.90 19.11
C PRO A 252 6.60 16.20 19.87
N HIS A 253 7.32 16.44 20.96
CA HIS A 253 7.08 17.60 21.82
C HIS A 253 7.00 18.93 21.04
N ASP A 254 7.95 19.17 20.12
CA ASP A 254 8.04 20.42 19.36
C ASP A 254 7.23 20.40 18.04
N LEU A 255 6.37 19.40 17.79
CA LEU A 255 5.54 19.37 16.58
C LEU A 255 4.51 20.49 16.61
N SER A 256 4.44 21.29 15.55
CA SER A 256 3.48 22.38 15.42
C SER A 256 2.86 22.33 14.04
N THR A 257 1.53 22.42 13.97
CA THR A 257 0.80 22.76 12.73
C THR A 257 0.24 24.18 12.88
N GLY A 258 -0.04 24.88 11.79
CA GLY A 258 -0.37 26.29 11.88
C GLY A 258 -1.78 26.57 12.39
N CYS A 259 -1.95 27.65 13.17
CA CYS A 259 -3.27 28.19 13.49
C CYS A 259 -3.91 28.81 12.23
N PHE A 260 -5.07 28.31 11.83
CA PHE A 260 -5.82 28.81 10.69
C PHE A 260 -6.75 29.96 11.11
N GLY A 261 -6.35 31.16 10.70
CA GLY A 261 -7.09 32.39 10.98
C GLY A 261 -8.28 32.62 10.05
N GLY A 262 -8.47 31.85 8.98
CA GLY A 262 -9.38 32.17 7.87
C GLY A 262 -8.68 32.93 6.73
N ILE A 263 -9.23 32.86 5.52
CA ILE A 263 -8.69 33.36 4.26
C ILE A 263 -8.35 34.86 4.31
N MET A 264 -9.13 35.66 5.05
CA MET A 264 -8.94 37.12 5.16
C MET A 264 -7.98 37.54 6.28
N THR A 265 -7.53 36.59 7.10
CA THR A 265 -7.03 36.84 8.46
C THR A 265 -5.85 35.95 8.85
N ASP A 266 -5.51 34.96 8.02
CA ASP A 266 -4.25 34.23 8.07
C ASP A 266 -3.12 35.12 7.52
N GLY A 267 -2.52 35.90 8.42
CA GLY A 267 -1.45 36.85 8.09
C GLY A 267 -0.67 37.29 9.34
N PRO A 268 0.43 38.05 9.19
CA PRO A 268 1.32 38.41 10.30
C PRO A 268 0.57 39.17 11.42
N GLU A 269 1.03 38.95 12.66
CA GLU A 269 0.46 39.36 13.96
C GLU A 269 -0.60 40.48 13.92
N GLY A 270 -1.80 40.19 14.45
CA GLY A 270 -2.75 41.21 14.90
C GLY A 270 -4.06 41.38 14.11
N LYS A 271 -4.46 40.41 13.27
CA LYS A 271 -5.79 40.41 12.63
C LYS A 271 -6.61 39.21 13.11
N ALA A 272 -7.65 39.48 13.90
CA ALA A 272 -8.59 38.46 14.38
C ALA A 272 -9.32 37.80 13.19
N GLY A 273 -9.49 36.47 13.24
CA GLY A 273 -10.25 35.70 12.25
C GLY A 273 -11.61 36.31 11.93
N HIS A 274 -11.96 36.44 10.65
CA HIS A 274 -13.27 36.98 10.28
C HIS A 274 -14.32 35.86 10.47
N PRO A 275 -15.37 36.05 11.28
CA PRO A 275 -16.26 34.98 11.79
C PRO A 275 -17.25 34.40 10.75
N LEU A 276 -16.96 34.50 9.46
CA LEU A 276 -17.84 34.01 8.38
C LEU A 276 -17.32 32.74 7.71
N GLU A 277 -16.11 32.28 8.06
CA GLU A 277 -15.52 31.07 7.50
C GLU A 277 -15.55 29.91 8.52
N PRO A 278 -15.94 28.69 8.11
CA PRO A 278 -15.91 27.53 8.98
C PRO A 278 -14.50 27.26 9.46
N GLY A 279 -14.33 27.12 10.78
CA GLY A 279 -13.06 26.74 11.39
C GLY A 279 -11.99 27.83 11.53
N SER A 280 -12.26 29.06 11.08
CA SER A 280 -11.42 30.24 11.34
C SER A 280 -11.35 30.54 12.86
N LEU A 281 -10.14 30.74 13.39
CA LEU A 281 -9.89 31.07 14.80
C LEU A 281 -9.20 32.43 14.97
N ASP A 282 -9.24 32.95 16.20
CA ASP A 282 -8.30 33.99 16.62
C ASP A 282 -6.91 33.37 16.83
N CYS A 283 -5.98 33.72 15.94
CA CYS A 283 -4.59 33.27 15.98
C CYS A 283 -3.65 34.28 16.66
N THR A 284 -4.17 35.27 17.38
CA THR A 284 -3.35 36.26 18.10
C THR A 284 -2.38 35.58 19.06
N GLY A 285 -1.08 35.86 18.92
CA GLY A 285 -0.03 35.29 19.76
C GLY A 285 0.30 33.82 19.49
N ARG A 286 -0.19 33.25 18.38
CA ARG A 286 0.04 31.86 17.97
C ARG A 286 0.89 31.77 16.71
N VAL A 287 1.54 30.62 16.51
CA VAL A 287 2.17 30.23 15.26
C VAL A 287 1.05 30.05 14.23
N THR A 288 1.08 30.84 13.17
CA THR A 288 0.01 30.86 12.15
C THR A 288 0.23 29.81 11.07
N HIS A 289 -0.84 29.45 10.35
CA HIS A 289 -0.80 28.67 9.11
C HIS A 289 0.19 29.28 8.13
N HIS A 290 0.03 30.56 7.78
CA HIS A 290 0.97 31.30 6.94
C HIS A 290 2.46 31.16 7.38
N THR A 291 2.75 31.06 8.68
CA THR A 291 4.13 30.93 9.18
C THR A 291 4.75 29.58 8.84
N LEU A 292 3.95 28.50 8.86
CA LEU A 292 4.40 27.14 8.59
C LEU A 292 4.18 26.72 7.13
N ASN A 293 3.35 27.45 6.40
CA ASN A 293 2.96 27.24 5.01
C ASN A 293 4.19 27.07 4.08
N LYS A 294 4.13 26.05 3.21
CA LYS A 294 5.14 25.73 2.18
C LYS A 294 4.55 25.64 0.78
N ASP A 295 3.46 26.34 0.54
CA ASP A 295 2.69 26.30 -0.69
C ASP A 295 3.32 27.17 -1.76
N ASN A 296 2.66 27.18 -2.90
CA ASN A 296 2.93 27.98 -4.09
C ASN A 296 4.20 27.61 -4.85
N GLY A 297 4.77 26.45 -4.55
CA GLY A 297 5.97 25.99 -5.20
C GLY A 297 5.71 25.20 -6.48
N ILE A 298 6.73 25.15 -7.34
CA ILE A 298 6.66 24.42 -8.61
C ILE A 298 7.15 23.00 -8.40
N ILE A 299 6.25 22.04 -8.61
CA ILE A 299 6.50 20.59 -8.55
C ILE A 299 6.36 20.00 -9.96
N ASP A 300 7.33 19.21 -10.38
CA ASP A 300 7.18 18.38 -11.58
C ASP A 300 6.24 17.21 -11.28
N TYR A 301 5.08 17.15 -11.93
CA TYR A 301 4.05 16.14 -11.65
C TYR A 301 4.45 14.71 -12.00
N THR A 302 5.53 14.51 -12.78
CA THR A 302 6.00 13.17 -13.18
C THR A 302 7.02 12.64 -12.18
N THR A 303 7.92 13.50 -11.72
CA THR A 303 9.09 13.11 -10.92
C THR A 303 8.98 13.52 -9.45
N GLY A 304 8.10 14.47 -9.13
CA GLY A 304 8.01 15.10 -7.81
C GLY A 304 9.13 16.09 -7.51
N LYS A 305 10.02 16.39 -8.49
CA LYS A 305 11.13 17.32 -8.28
C LYS A 305 10.62 18.75 -8.17
N THR A 306 11.11 19.47 -7.17
CA THR A 306 10.80 20.89 -6.96
C THR A 306 11.82 21.78 -7.66
N THR A 307 11.38 22.86 -8.30
CA THR A 307 12.29 23.80 -8.99
C THR A 307 12.30 25.21 -8.37
N LYS A 308 11.18 25.63 -7.78
CA LYS A 308 11.04 26.95 -7.17
C LYS A 308 10.12 26.85 -5.93
N PRO A 309 10.52 27.34 -4.76
CA PRO A 309 9.60 27.53 -3.64
C PRO A 309 8.55 28.59 -4.00
N GLY A 310 7.42 28.56 -3.31
CA GLY A 310 6.38 29.55 -3.56
C GLY A 310 6.71 30.95 -3.07
N PRO A 311 6.16 31.99 -3.73
CA PRO A 311 6.21 33.34 -3.19
C PRO A 311 5.42 33.42 -1.89
N ASN A 312 5.81 34.35 -1.01
CA ASN A 312 5.08 34.70 0.21
C ASN A 312 4.82 33.54 1.18
N THR A 313 5.64 32.50 1.14
CA THR A 313 5.60 31.40 2.13
C THR A 313 6.88 31.43 2.95
N PRO A 314 6.92 32.13 4.11
CA PRO A 314 8.14 32.35 4.90
C PRO A 314 8.90 31.07 5.21
N ARG A 315 8.19 29.95 5.34
CA ARG A 315 8.82 28.67 5.61
C ARG A 315 9.57 28.09 4.43
N SER A 316 9.13 28.38 3.20
CA SER A 316 9.78 27.97 1.96
C SER A 316 11.04 28.78 1.65
N ASP A 317 11.18 29.98 2.22
CA ASP A 317 12.40 30.80 2.09
C ASP A 317 13.61 30.12 2.75
N ILE A 318 13.38 29.19 3.69
CA ILE A 318 14.44 28.38 4.28
C ILE A 318 14.83 27.27 3.29
N PRO A 319 16.11 27.21 2.85
CA PRO A 319 16.54 26.27 1.82
C PRO A 319 16.17 24.80 2.09
N GLY A 320 15.45 24.21 1.13
CA GLY A 320 15.08 22.80 1.12
C GLY A 320 13.85 22.42 1.95
N ASN A 321 13.19 23.35 2.66
CA ASN A 321 11.95 23.03 3.39
C ASN A 321 10.84 22.56 2.45
N PHE A 322 10.60 23.31 1.37
CA PHE A 322 9.61 22.93 0.35
C PHE A 322 9.90 21.56 -0.26
N GLU A 323 11.15 21.32 -0.69
CA GLU A 323 11.57 20.03 -1.27
C GLU A 323 11.36 18.85 -0.31
N ARG A 324 11.72 19.02 0.98
CA ARG A 324 11.54 17.98 1.99
C ARG A 324 10.06 17.70 2.26
N ALA A 325 9.22 18.73 2.35
CA ALA A 325 7.78 18.59 2.54
C ALA A 325 7.14 17.82 1.36
N VAL A 326 7.44 18.22 0.12
CA VAL A 326 6.95 17.54 -1.09
C VAL A 326 7.40 16.08 -1.15
N SER A 327 8.70 15.83 -0.91
CA SER A 327 9.26 14.47 -0.92
C SER A 327 8.61 13.58 0.16
N ALA A 328 8.38 14.13 1.36
CA ALA A 328 7.71 13.42 2.45
C ALA A 328 6.23 13.15 2.12
N ALA A 329 5.51 14.12 1.56
CA ALA A 329 4.11 13.97 1.15
C ALA A 329 3.93 12.92 0.05
N ILE A 330 4.81 12.87 -0.96
CA ILE A 330 4.80 11.84 -2.00
C ILE A 330 5.04 10.45 -1.37
N LYS A 331 6.05 10.33 -0.50
CA LYS A 331 6.39 9.08 0.16
C LYS A 331 5.25 8.58 1.04
N ASP A 332 4.62 9.46 1.81
CA ASP A 332 3.50 9.09 2.66
C ASP A 332 2.25 8.77 1.84
N SER A 333 1.96 9.53 0.77
CA SER A 333 0.85 9.19 -0.15
C SER A 333 0.99 7.76 -0.69
N ARG A 334 2.18 7.36 -1.15
CA ARG A 334 2.46 5.97 -1.58
C ARG A 334 2.26 4.96 -0.45
N ARG A 335 2.66 5.30 0.77
CA ARG A 335 2.41 4.50 1.97
C ARG A 335 0.90 4.32 2.21
N GLN A 336 0.11 5.39 2.11
CA GLN A 336 -1.33 5.32 2.32
C GLN A 336 -2.05 4.50 1.24
N TRP A 337 -1.61 4.54 -0.02
CA TRP A 337 -2.19 3.66 -1.05
C TRP A 337 -1.95 2.18 -0.74
N ARG A 338 -0.76 1.82 -0.24
CA ARG A 338 -0.51 0.45 0.23
C ARG A 338 -1.47 0.08 1.36
N TYR A 339 -1.60 0.95 2.37
CA TYR A 339 -2.50 0.72 3.49
C TYR A 339 -3.96 0.58 3.06
N PHE A 340 -4.40 1.36 2.07
CA PHE A 340 -5.75 1.29 1.51
C PHE A 340 -6.01 -0.07 0.84
N ARG A 341 -5.06 -0.56 0.03
CA ARG A 341 -5.13 -1.90 -0.59
C ARG A 341 -5.16 -3.02 0.46
N GLU A 342 -4.35 -2.92 1.51
CA GLU A 342 -4.35 -3.88 2.62
C GLU A 342 -5.68 -3.88 3.37
N GLN A 343 -6.23 -2.70 3.66
CA GLN A 343 -7.52 -2.57 4.33
C GLN A 343 -8.67 -3.12 3.46
N ILE A 344 -8.65 -2.92 2.13
CA ILE A 344 -9.61 -3.52 1.19
C ILE A 344 -9.53 -5.05 1.24
N ARG A 345 -8.32 -5.64 1.15
CA ARG A 345 -8.14 -7.10 1.21
C ARG A 345 -8.57 -7.68 2.55
N ARG A 346 -8.31 -6.97 3.65
CA ARG A 346 -8.75 -7.36 4.99
C ARG A 346 -10.27 -7.30 5.14
N THR A 347 -10.91 -6.30 4.54
CA THR A 347 -12.37 -6.08 4.66
C THR A 347 -13.17 -7.03 3.78
N TYR A 348 -12.75 -7.25 2.52
CA TYR A 348 -13.53 -8.00 1.53
C TYR A 348 -12.97 -9.38 1.20
N GLY A 349 -11.84 -9.77 1.81
CA GLY A 349 -11.08 -10.95 1.42
C GLY A 349 -10.15 -10.69 0.23
N LYS A 350 -9.18 -11.59 0.03
CA LYS A 350 -8.07 -11.40 -0.93
C LYS A 350 -8.54 -11.39 -2.38
N GLU A 351 -9.41 -12.33 -2.74
CA GLU A 351 -9.91 -12.51 -4.11
C GLU A 351 -10.75 -11.32 -4.54
N ARG A 352 -11.81 -11.02 -3.78
CA ARG A 352 -12.70 -9.88 -4.01
C ARG A 352 -11.95 -8.56 -3.91
N GLY A 353 -11.11 -8.42 -2.88
CA GLY A 353 -10.28 -7.24 -2.67
C GLY A 353 -9.31 -6.98 -3.83
N ASN A 354 -8.69 -8.01 -4.42
CA ASN A 354 -7.80 -7.83 -5.57
C ASN A 354 -8.54 -7.35 -6.83
N ILE A 355 -9.76 -7.82 -7.08
CA ILE A 355 -10.59 -7.31 -8.19
C ILE A 355 -11.01 -5.86 -7.94
N ILE A 356 -11.39 -5.52 -6.71
CA ILE A 356 -11.69 -4.13 -6.30
C ILE A 356 -10.48 -3.23 -6.56
N ILE A 357 -9.29 -3.63 -6.10
CA ILE A 357 -8.05 -2.87 -6.27
C ILE A 357 -7.72 -2.68 -7.75
N CYS A 358 -7.84 -3.75 -8.56
CA CYS A 358 -7.67 -3.65 -9.99
C CYS A 358 -8.64 -2.62 -10.59
N ALA A 359 -9.93 -2.70 -10.25
CA ALA A 359 -10.93 -1.81 -10.80
C ALA A 359 -10.72 -0.33 -10.44
N LEU A 360 -10.18 -0.05 -9.25
CA LEU A 360 -9.85 1.31 -8.81
C LEU A 360 -8.77 1.97 -9.68
N VAL A 361 -7.76 1.21 -10.09
CA VAL A 361 -6.58 1.76 -10.81
C VAL A 361 -6.68 1.70 -12.33
N ARG A 362 -7.54 0.83 -12.87
CA ARG A 362 -7.68 0.57 -14.32
C ARG A 362 -8.73 1.44 -14.97
N ASP A 363 -8.45 1.93 -16.17
CA ASP A 363 -9.36 2.77 -16.94
C ASP A 363 -10.48 1.95 -17.60
N ASP A 364 -10.19 0.72 -18.04
CA ASP A 364 -11.17 -0.26 -18.54
C ASP A 364 -11.15 -1.56 -17.71
N PRO A 365 -11.65 -1.51 -16.47
CA PRO A 365 -11.57 -2.64 -15.56
C PRO A 365 -12.38 -3.85 -16.03
N THR A 366 -13.39 -3.64 -16.89
CA THR A 366 -14.26 -4.71 -17.41
C THR A 366 -13.56 -5.65 -18.39
N ASN A 367 -12.49 -5.19 -19.04
CA ASN A 367 -11.65 -6.00 -19.92
C ASN A 367 -10.32 -6.35 -19.25
N ASP A 368 -9.78 -5.43 -18.46
CA ASP A 368 -8.43 -5.57 -17.92
C ASP A 368 -8.36 -6.51 -16.73
N CYS A 369 -9.31 -6.44 -15.80
CA CYS A 369 -9.17 -7.15 -14.53
C CYS A 369 -9.40 -8.66 -14.65
N TYR A 370 -10.04 -9.14 -15.72
CA TYR A 370 -10.35 -10.55 -15.93
C TYR A 370 -9.32 -11.32 -16.76
N GLY A 371 -9.36 -12.64 -16.64
CA GLY A 371 -8.70 -13.59 -17.52
C GLY A 371 -7.25 -13.85 -17.17
N ARG A 372 -6.93 -15.04 -16.68
CA ARG A 372 -5.59 -15.52 -16.35
C ARG A 372 -5.40 -16.90 -16.93
N ARG A 373 -4.18 -17.21 -17.33
CA ARG A 373 -3.79 -18.53 -17.82
C ARG A 373 -2.79 -19.14 -16.84
N VAL A 374 -3.06 -20.35 -16.36
CA VAL A 374 -2.25 -20.96 -15.31
C VAL A 374 -1.86 -22.37 -15.73
N ALA A 375 -0.57 -22.68 -15.67
CA ALA A 375 -0.10 -24.06 -15.69
C ALA A 375 0.08 -24.57 -14.26
N MET A 376 -0.55 -25.70 -13.94
CA MET A 376 -0.40 -26.40 -12.67
C MET A 376 0.54 -27.59 -12.88
N LEU A 377 1.61 -27.65 -12.10
CA LEU A 377 2.61 -28.72 -12.14
C LEU A 377 2.68 -29.43 -10.79
N GLN A 378 2.61 -30.75 -10.80
CA GLN A 378 2.70 -31.55 -9.59
C GLN A 378 3.43 -32.88 -9.84
N ASP A 379 4.49 -33.13 -9.07
CA ASP A 379 5.21 -34.42 -9.08
C ASP A 379 4.82 -35.34 -7.90
N ALA A 380 3.96 -34.86 -6.99
CA ALA A 380 3.86 -35.38 -5.63
C ALA A 380 2.54 -36.07 -5.24
N LEU A 381 1.47 -36.00 -6.04
CA LEU A 381 0.19 -36.61 -5.65
C LEU A 381 -0.53 -37.36 -6.80
N ARG A 382 -0.46 -36.90 -8.07
CA ARG A 382 -1.11 -37.61 -9.20
C ARG A 382 -0.42 -37.58 -10.59
N ASN A 383 0.79 -37.00 -10.74
CA ASN A 383 1.44 -36.83 -12.07
C ASN A 383 0.54 -36.16 -13.14
N THR A 384 -0.42 -35.34 -12.72
CA THR A 384 -1.32 -34.62 -13.64
C THR A 384 -0.91 -33.16 -13.67
N SER A 385 -0.18 -32.78 -14.72
CA SER A 385 0.04 -31.37 -15.04
C SER A 385 -1.15 -30.86 -15.87
N ARG A 386 -1.65 -29.65 -15.61
CA ARG A 386 -2.81 -29.07 -16.31
C ARG A 386 -2.57 -27.63 -16.74
N ILE A 387 -3.27 -27.18 -17.77
CA ILE A 387 -3.40 -25.75 -18.12
C ILE A 387 -4.87 -25.37 -17.96
N ALA A 388 -5.11 -24.28 -17.24
CA ALA A 388 -6.43 -23.71 -17.04
C ALA A 388 -6.47 -22.24 -17.45
N GLU A 389 -7.60 -21.80 -18.00
CA GLU A 389 -7.92 -20.40 -18.21
C GLU A 389 -9.04 -19.97 -17.26
N MET A 390 -8.76 -18.98 -16.41
CA MET A 390 -9.63 -18.55 -15.31
C MET A 390 -10.04 -17.09 -15.49
N GLN A 391 -11.30 -16.73 -15.24
CA GLN A 391 -11.75 -15.34 -15.30
C GLN A 391 -11.25 -14.54 -14.09
N ILE A 392 -11.39 -15.11 -12.90
CA ILE A 392 -10.99 -14.52 -11.63
C ILE A 392 -10.03 -15.49 -10.93
N PRO A 393 -8.94 -15.01 -10.31
CA PRO A 393 -8.02 -15.87 -9.56
C PRO A 393 -8.64 -16.29 -8.22
N ILE A 394 -9.56 -17.25 -8.26
CA ILE A 394 -10.21 -17.83 -7.08
C ILE A 394 -9.40 -19.04 -6.59
N GLN A 395 -9.03 -19.05 -5.31
CA GLN A 395 -8.27 -20.10 -4.64
C GLN A 395 -8.96 -21.46 -4.78
N ALA A 396 -10.28 -21.52 -4.56
CA ALA A 396 -11.04 -22.76 -4.66
C ALA A 396 -10.93 -23.40 -6.06
N TRP A 397 -10.89 -22.59 -7.13
CA TRP A 397 -10.70 -23.07 -8.49
C TRP A 397 -9.26 -23.53 -8.76
N LEU A 398 -8.26 -22.82 -8.23
CA LEU A 398 -6.86 -23.29 -8.30
C LEU A 398 -6.69 -24.63 -7.58
N LEU A 399 -7.36 -24.83 -6.46
CA LEU A 399 -7.35 -26.08 -5.70
C LEU A 399 -7.98 -27.22 -6.50
N GLN A 400 -9.15 -26.99 -7.13
CA GLN A 400 -9.78 -27.98 -8.01
C GLN A 400 -8.83 -28.42 -9.14
N GLU A 401 -8.16 -27.47 -9.80
CA GLU A 401 -7.20 -27.79 -10.87
C GLU A 401 -6.00 -28.60 -10.35
N ILE A 402 -5.48 -28.29 -9.16
CA ILE A 402 -4.41 -29.07 -8.52
C ILE A 402 -4.89 -30.48 -8.15
N GLU A 403 -6.15 -30.65 -7.77
CA GLU A 403 -6.76 -31.95 -7.46
C GLU A 403 -7.07 -32.78 -8.72
N GLY A 404 -6.83 -32.21 -9.91
CA GLY A 404 -7.09 -32.85 -11.20
C GLY A 404 -8.53 -32.72 -11.68
N THR A 405 -9.32 -31.83 -11.06
CA THR A 405 -10.72 -31.57 -11.43
C THR A 405 -10.80 -30.25 -12.18
N ALA A 406 -11.40 -30.27 -13.37
CA ALA A 406 -11.71 -29.05 -14.10
C ALA A 406 -12.59 -28.14 -13.23
N HIS A 407 -12.18 -26.88 -13.06
CA HIS A 407 -13.04 -25.90 -12.40
C HIS A 407 -14.26 -25.57 -13.27
N ASP A 408 -15.40 -25.26 -12.64
CA ASP A 408 -16.62 -24.79 -13.30
C ASP A 408 -16.91 -23.35 -12.84
N GLU A 409 -16.88 -22.41 -13.79
CA GLU A 409 -17.20 -20.99 -13.56
C GLU A 409 -18.72 -20.72 -13.64
N GLY A 410 -19.51 -21.70 -14.09
CA GLY A 410 -20.98 -21.67 -14.07
C GLY A 410 -21.67 -20.89 -15.20
N PRO A 411 -22.93 -21.24 -15.55
CA PRO A 411 -23.72 -20.57 -16.59
C PRO A 411 -24.41 -19.31 -16.04
N GLY A 412 -23.67 -18.21 -15.88
CA GLY A 412 -24.23 -16.96 -15.35
C GLY A 412 -23.32 -15.75 -15.41
N GLU A 413 -22.12 -15.91 -15.96
CA GLU A 413 -21.20 -14.81 -16.20
C GLU A 413 -21.57 -14.15 -17.53
N GLY A 414 -21.91 -12.87 -17.49
CA GLY A 414 -22.39 -12.12 -18.66
C GLY A 414 -21.47 -12.30 -19.87
N MET A 415 -22.05 -12.20 -21.06
CA MET A 415 -21.29 -12.16 -22.31
C MET A 415 -20.31 -10.98 -22.28
N THR A 416 -19.06 -11.19 -21.89
CA THR A 416 -17.98 -10.32 -22.34
C THR A 416 -17.65 -10.68 -23.78
N ALA A 417 -17.00 -9.79 -24.53
CA ALA A 417 -16.52 -10.14 -25.87
C ALA A 417 -15.58 -11.36 -25.84
N GLN A 418 -14.91 -11.61 -24.70
CA GLN A 418 -14.07 -12.77 -24.46
C GLN A 418 -14.86 -14.06 -24.16
N ASN A 419 -16.16 -13.98 -23.82
CA ASN A 419 -16.97 -15.11 -23.34
C ASN A 419 -17.81 -15.81 -24.44
N SER A 420 -17.68 -15.41 -25.71
CA SER A 420 -18.50 -15.97 -26.80
C SER A 420 -18.14 -17.42 -27.19
N THR A 421 -17.14 -18.04 -26.55
CA THR A 421 -16.66 -19.38 -26.87
C THR A 421 -16.70 -20.39 -25.70
N LYS A 422 -17.08 -19.99 -24.47
CA LYS A 422 -17.06 -20.89 -23.31
C LYS A 422 -18.32 -21.76 -23.20
N ASN A 423 -18.30 -22.91 -23.86
CA ASN A 423 -18.99 -24.10 -23.35
C ASN A 423 -17.91 -24.94 -22.64
N LEU A 424 -18.00 -25.06 -21.31
CA LEU A 424 -17.09 -25.80 -20.42
C LEU A 424 -15.74 -25.11 -20.14
N GLY A 425 -15.31 -25.15 -18.88
CA GLY A 425 -14.00 -24.66 -18.44
C GLY A 425 -12.88 -25.25 -19.30
N SER A 426 -12.06 -24.37 -19.89
CA SER A 426 -10.93 -24.71 -20.76
C SER A 426 -9.76 -25.19 -19.89
N SER A 427 -9.92 -26.36 -19.27
CA SER A 427 -8.83 -27.05 -18.59
C SER A 427 -8.46 -28.30 -19.36
N GLY A 428 -7.19 -28.38 -19.76
CA GLY A 428 -6.62 -29.49 -20.52
C GLY A 428 -5.44 -30.12 -19.80
N GLU A 429 -5.24 -31.42 -19.97
CA GLU A 429 -4.04 -32.11 -19.47
C GLU A 429 -2.81 -31.68 -20.30
N LEU A 430 -1.70 -31.42 -19.60
CA LEU A 430 -0.40 -31.16 -20.23
C LEU A 430 0.15 -32.49 -20.80
N GLY A 431 -0.03 -32.72 -22.10
CA GLY A 431 0.56 -33.86 -22.82
C GLY A 431 -0.27 -34.49 -23.92
N ASP A 432 -1.57 -34.19 -24.03
CA ASP A 432 -2.47 -34.87 -24.99
C ASP A 432 -2.27 -34.46 -26.46
N GLU A 433 -1.52 -33.38 -26.75
CA GLU A 433 -1.34 -32.91 -28.13
C GLU A 433 -0.32 -33.72 -28.95
N GLU A 434 0.61 -34.46 -28.34
CA GLU A 434 1.51 -35.35 -29.08
C GLU A 434 0.83 -36.65 -29.57
N ALA A 435 -0.39 -36.95 -29.11
CA ALA A 435 -1.14 -38.13 -29.50
C ALA A 435 -2.02 -37.94 -30.75
N ALA A 436 -2.26 -36.69 -31.19
CA ALA A 436 -3.20 -36.41 -32.27
C ALA A 436 -2.65 -36.62 -33.70
N ASP A 437 -1.33 -36.84 -33.86
CA ASP A 437 -0.69 -37.01 -35.19
C ASP A 437 0.05 -38.34 -35.38
N LYS A 438 -0.35 -39.41 -34.67
CA LYS A 438 0.19 -40.75 -34.92
C LYS A 438 -0.94 -41.73 -35.24
N GLY A 439 -0.93 -42.19 -36.48
CA GLY A 439 -1.81 -43.24 -37.00
C GLY A 439 -1.78 -44.53 -36.16
N PRO A 440 -2.66 -45.50 -36.47
CA PRO A 440 -3.05 -46.55 -35.53
C PRO A 440 -1.99 -47.65 -35.43
N LEU A 441 -0.85 -47.39 -34.78
CA LEU A 441 0.15 -48.39 -34.40
C LEU A 441 1.30 -47.78 -33.57
N VAL A 442 1.03 -47.32 -32.35
CA VAL A 442 2.09 -47.13 -31.34
C VAL A 442 1.59 -47.67 -30.01
N LYS A 443 2.27 -48.70 -29.50
CA LYS A 443 2.08 -49.21 -28.14
C LYS A 443 2.26 -48.05 -27.15
N PRO A 444 1.51 -48.00 -26.04
CA PRO A 444 1.72 -46.96 -25.03
C PRO A 444 3.17 -47.05 -24.57
N LEU A 445 3.96 -46.03 -24.91
CA LEU A 445 5.26 -45.83 -24.30
C LEU A 445 4.98 -45.60 -22.81
N GLN A 446 5.25 -46.61 -21.99
CA GLN A 446 5.44 -46.42 -20.56
C GLN A 446 6.52 -45.34 -20.41
N HIS A 447 6.11 -44.11 -20.18
CA HIS A 447 7.02 -43.04 -19.80
C HIS A 447 7.60 -43.45 -18.44
N PRO A 448 8.93 -43.37 -18.24
CA PRO A 448 9.48 -43.55 -16.91
C PRO A 448 8.80 -42.54 -15.98
N PRO A 449 8.59 -42.87 -14.69
CA PRO A 449 8.07 -41.90 -13.73
C PRO A 449 8.97 -40.66 -13.79
N HIS A 450 8.41 -39.51 -14.19
CA HIS A 450 9.17 -38.27 -14.28
C HIS A 450 9.81 -37.98 -12.91
N GLU A 451 11.14 -37.94 -12.86
CA GLU A 451 11.91 -37.58 -11.65
C GLU A 451 11.89 -36.04 -11.49
N GLY A 452 10.78 -35.46 -11.04
CA GLY A 452 10.68 -34.04 -10.65
C GLY A 452 9.82 -33.14 -11.55
N LEU A 453 9.80 -31.84 -11.23
CA LEU A 453 9.04 -30.80 -11.95
C LEU A 453 9.60 -30.52 -13.36
N ASP A 454 8.75 -30.59 -14.39
CA ASP A 454 9.09 -30.21 -15.77
C ASP A 454 8.51 -28.84 -16.16
N VAL A 455 9.16 -27.78 -15.66
CA VAL A 455 8.82 -26.39 -16.00
C VAL A 455 8.99 -26.12 -17.50
N GLY A 456 9.89 -26.83 -18.18
CA GLY A 456 10.14 -26.68 -19.60
C GLY A 456 8.96 -27.12 -20.48
N VAL A 457 8.34 -28.26 -20.16
CA VAL A 457 7.11 -28.73 -20.82
C VAL A 457 5.97 -27.73 -20.61
N ALA A 458 5.79 -27.24 -19.38
CA ALA A 458 4.78 -26.24 -19.07
C ALA A 458 4.95 -24.97 -19.90
N LEU A 459 6.18 -24.45 -19.96
CA LEU A 459 6.52 -23.26 -20.73
C LEU A 459 6.26 -23.46 -22.23
N ARG A 460 6.65 -24.62 -22.79
CA ARG A 460 6.35 -24.95 -24.19
C ARG A 460 4.85 -24.96 -24.45
N ALA A 461 4.06 -25.65 -23.64
CA ALA A 461 2.61 -25.71 -23.84
C ALA A 461 1.92 -24.34 -23.66
N LEU A 462 2.40 -23.52 -22.72
CA LEU A 462 1.95 -22.13 -22.56
C LEU A 462 2.22 -21.29 -23.81
N ARG A 463 3.31 -21.55 -24.53
CA ARG A 463 3.66 -20.84 -25.78
C ARG A 463 2.94 -21.36 -27.03
N HIS A 464 2.69 -22.66 -27.11
CA HIS A 464 2.19 -23.28 -28.35
C HIS A 464 0.67 -23.18 -28.48
N ASN A 465 -0.09 -23.18 -27.37
CA ASN A 465 -1.55 -23.04 -27.48
C ASN A 465 -1.90 -21.56 -27.62
N ALA A 466 -2.53 -21.22 -28.74
CA ALA A 466 -3.05 -19.89 -28.99
C ALA A 466 -4.08 -19.52 -27.91
N THR A 467 -3.87 -18.38 -27.25
CA THR A 467 -4.78 -17.81 -26.26
C THR A 467 -4.99 -16.34 -26.55
N ILE A 468 -6.12 -15.80 -26.11
CA ILE A 468 -6.40 -14.36 -26.16
C ILE A 468 -5.64 -13.58 -25.08
N PHE A 469 -5.10 -14.27 -24.06
CA PHE A 469 -4.43 -13.61 -22.94
C PHE A 469 -2.95 -13.29 -23.24
N PRO A 470 -2.48 -12.07 -22.93
CA PRO A 470 -1.07 -11.73 -23.00
C PRO A 470 -0.24 -12.54 -21.98
N THR A 471 1.06 -12.71 -22.25
CA THR A 471 1.95 -13.54 -21.41
C THR A 471 2.07 -13.04 -19.96
N ASN A 472 1.91 -11.74 -19.71
CA ASN A 472 1.90 -11.18 -18.35
C ASN A 472 0.65 -11.54 -17.52
N LYS A 473 -0.40 -12.06 -18.17
CA LYS A 473 -1.58 -12.69 -17.54
C LYS A 473 -1.41 -14.22 -17.40
N THR A 474 -0.17 -14.71 -17.49
CA THR A 474 0.14 -16.14 -17.37
C THR A 474 0.99 -16.44 -16.14
N ALA A 475 0.72 -17.58 -15.51
CA ALA A 475 1.50 -18.10 -14.39
C ALA A 475 1.73 -19.61 -14.46
N ILE A 476 2.72 -20.06 -13.71
CA ILE A 476 3.00 -21.47 -13.40
C ILE A 476 2.90 -21.61 -11.88
N ILE A 477 2.09 -22.54 -11.39
CA ILE A 477 2.10 -22.97 -9.99
C ILE A 477 2.65 -24.38 -9.96
N ALA A 478 3.75 -24.57 -9.24
CA ALA A 478 4.45 -25.84 -9.15
C ALA A 478 4.50 -26.32 -7.69
N LEU A 479 4.08 -27.56 -7.44
CA LEU A 479 4.17 -28.24 -6.15
C LEU A 479 5.06 -29.47 -6.28
N THR A 480 6.08 -29.57 -5.42
CA THR A 480 7.04 -30.69 -5.48
C THR A 480 7.40 -31.27 -4.12
N LYS A 481 7.58 -32.60 -4.05
CA LYS A 481 8.16 -33.31 -2.89
C LYS A 481 9.66 -33.55 -3.00
N THR A 482 10.25 -33.31 -4.17
CA THR A 482 11.65 -33.63 -4.44
C THR A 482 12.47 -32.36 -4.57
N ARG A 483 13.60 -32.29 -3.85
CA ARG A 483 14.67 -31.35 -4.20
C ARG A 483 15.32 -31.90 -5.46
N ASN A 484 14.91 -31.37 -6.60
CA ASN A 484 15.11 -31.90 -7.95
C ASN A 484 16.58 -32.28 -8.26
N LYS A 485 16.81 -33.43 -8.92
CA LYS A 485 18.14 -33.86 -9.40
C LYS A 485 18.63 -33.07 -10.63
N ASN A 486 17.72 -32.39 -11.35
CA ASN A 486 18.00 -31.57 -12.54
C ASN A 486 17.82 -30.06 -12.29
N LEU A 487 18.30 -29.58 -11.14
CA LEU A 487 18.09 -28.21 -10.66
C LEU A 487 18.60 -27.14 -11.65
N ASP A 488 19.69 -27.40 -12.37
CA ASP A 488 20.27 -26.44 -13.35
C ASP A 488 19.30 -26.15 -14.51
N GLU A 489 18.66 -27.20 -15.05
CA GLU A 489 17.69 -27.07 -16.13
C GLU A 489 16.41 -26.39 -15.65
N GLN A 490 15.98 -26.68 -14.42
CA GLN A 490 14.83 -26.02 -13.81
C GLN A 490 15.07 -24.51 -13.62
N ILE A 491 16.24 -24.12 -13.11
CA ILE A 491 16.62 -22.71 -12.96
C ILE A 491 16.57 -22.00 -14.31
N ALA A 492 17.14 -22.60 -15.37
CA ALA A 492 17.14 -22.03 -16.71
C ALA A 492 15.71 -21.82 -17.24
N HIS A 493 14.81 -22.78 -17.04
CA HIS A 493 13.41 -22.65 -17.46
C HIS A 493 12.64 -21.59 -16.65
N VAL A 494 12.88 -21.48 -15.34
CA VAL A 494 12.26 -20.44 -14.50
C VAL A 494 12.72 -19.05 -14.93
N TRP A 495 14.01 -18.88 -15.22
CA TRP A 495 14.54 -17.61 -15.74
C TRP A 495 13.93 -17.27 -17.09
N HIS A 496 13.83 -18.25 -17.98
CA HIS A 496 13.21 -18.05 -19.30
C HIS A 496 11.74 -17.65 -19.18
N ALA A 497 10.98 -18.29 -18.27
CA ALA A 497 9.60 -17.90 -17.98
C ALA A 497 9.52 -16.44 -17.50
N GLY A 498 10.40 -16.03 -16.60
CA GLY A 498 10.49 -14.64 -16.13
C GLY A 498 10.79 -13.63 -17.24
N ASP A 499 11.71 -13.96 -18.15
CA ASP A 499 12.05 -13.13 -19.31
C ASP A 499 10.86 -12.99 -20.30
N GLU A 500 9.96 -13.97 -20.34
CA GLU A 500 8.71 -13.93 -21.13
C GLU A 500 7.53 -13.26 -20.39
N GLY A 501 7.74 -12.82 -19.15
CA GLY A 501 6.71 -12.20 -18.31
C GLY A 501 5.77 -13.19 -17.64
N ILE A 502 6.12 -14.48 -17.62
CA ILE A 502 5.35 -15.54 -16.94
C ILE A 502 5.81 -15.63 -15.48
N ARG A 503 4.85 -15.55 -14.56
CA ARG A 503 5.11 -15.63 -13.12
C ARG A 503 5.20 -17.09 -12.68
N VAL A 504 6.19 -17.47 -11.86
CA VAL A 504 6.35 -18.85 -11.39
C VAL A 504 6.22 -18.89 -9.87
N HIS A 505 5.28 -19.65 -9.34
CA HIS A 505 5.11 -19.93 -7.91
C HIS A 505 5.53 -21.37 -7.62
N LEU A 506 6.34 -21.58 -6.58
CA LEU A 506 6.88 -22.89 -6.24
C LEU A 506 6.66 -23.19 -4.75
N GLY A 507 5.92 -24.26 -4.48
CA GLY A 507 5.74 -24.83 -3.15
C GLY A 507 6.51 -26.14 -3.00
N LEU A 508 7.40 -26.21 -2.02
CA LEU A 508 8.12 -27.43 -1.63
C LEU A 508 7.35 -28.13 -0.52
N LEU A 509 6.74 -29.27 -0.82
CA LEU A 509 6.07 -30.16 0.12
C LEU A 509 7.11 -30.90 0.98
N PRO A 510 6.76 -31.27 2.22
CA PRO A 510 7.68 -32.02 3.07
C PRO A 510 7.98 -33.39 2.44
N PRO A 511 9.22 -33.90 2.59
CA PRO A 511 9.55 -35.22 2.08
C PRO A 511 8.68 -36.29 2.75
N PRO A 512 8.27 -37.35 2.04
CA PRO A 512 7.57 -38.47 2.66
C PRO A 512 8.43 -39.02 3.80
N HIS A 513 7.84 -39.28 4.97
CA HIS A 513 8.53 -39.88 6.10
C HIS A 513 9.07 -41.27 5.73
N SER A 514 10.28 -41.35 5.17
CA SER A 514 11.04 -42.58 4.99
C SER A 514 12.36 -42.46 5.73
N ALA A 515 12.55 -43.34 6.71
CA ALA A 515 13.75 -43.47 7.54
C ALA A 515 14.95 -44.09 6.79
N SER A 516 15.29 -43.55 5.63
CA SER A 516 16.52 -43.91 4.91
C SER A 516 17.24 -42.63 4.50
N ASP A 517 18.00 -42.07 5.45
CA ASP A 517 19.16 -41.25 5.13
C ASP A 517 20.05 -42.08 4.20
N GLU A 518 20.16 -41.71 2.92
CA GLU A 518 21.29 -42.14 2.13
C GLU A 518 22.52 -41.34 2.60
N PRO A 519 23.55 -41.99 3.15
CA PRO A 519 24.78 -41.32 3.53
C PRO A 519 25.79 -41.43 2.39
N ASP A 520 26.06 -40.33 1.68
CA ASP A 520 27.39 -40.00 1.10
C ASP A 520 27.36 -38.75 0.19
N ALA A 521 26.73 -37.66 0.61
CA ALA A 521 26.99 -36.36 -0.02
C ALA A 521 28.26 -35.76 0.60
N THR A 522 29.28 -35.46 -0.21
CA THR A 522 30.47 -34.75 0.31
C THR A 522 30.08 -33.34 0.76
N LYS A 523 30.86 -32.71 1.65
CA LYS A 523 30.61 -31.32 2.08
C LYS A 523 30.57 -30.34 0.90
N GLU A 524 31.30 -30.63 -0.17
CA GLU A 524 31.30 -29.84 -1.41
C GLU A 524 29.99 -30.01 -2.18
N ASP A 525 29.47 -31.24 -2.30
CA ASP A 525 28.18 -31.52 -2.95
C ASP A 525 27.01 -30.87 -2.20
N ALA A 526 27.03 -30.91 -0.86
CA ALA A 526 26.04 -30.25 -0.03
C ALA A 526 26.08 -28.72 -0.17
N ALA A 527 27.28 -28.13 -0.24
CA ALA A 527 27.45 -26.70 -0.45
C ALA A 527 27.00 -26.25 -1.86
N LEU A 528 27.32 -27.04 -2.88
CA LEU A 528 26.89 -26.79 -4.26
C LEU A 528 25.37 -26.91 -4.41
N SER A 529 24.76 -27.93 -3.80
CA SER A 529 23.31 -28.10 -3.78
C SER A 529 22.61 -26.91 -3.13
N LYS A 530 23.13 -26.42 -2.00
CA LYS A 530 22.61 -25.22 -1.32
C LYS A 530 22.74 -23.97 -2.18
N ALA A 531 23.87 -23.78 -2.88
CA ALA A 531 24.05 -22.64 -3.78
C ALA A 531 23.03 -22.65 -4.93
N LYS A 532 22.81 -23.81 -5.55
CA LYS A 532 21.81 -23.96 -6.61
C LYS A 532 20.37 -23.75 -6.11
N GLU A 533 20.07 -24.14 -4.87
CA GLU A 533 18.77 -23.86 -4.23
C GLU A 533 18.55 -22.34 -4.08
N HIS A 534 19.57 -21.58 -3.68
CA HIS A 534 19.50 -20.13 -3.62
C HIS A 534 19.26 -19.51 -5.01
N ASP A 535 19.90 -20.04 -6.06
CA ASP A 535 19.70 -19.59 -7.45
C ASP A 535 18.27 -19.86 -7.95
N LEU A 536 17.69 -21.01 -7.56
CA LEU A 536 16.29 -21.33 -7.85
C LEU A 536 15.34 -20.36 -7.14
N ILE A 537 15.52 -20.13 -5.83
CA ILE A 537 14.70 -19.17 -5.06
C ILE A 537 14.78 -17.78 -5.71
N THR A 538 16.00 -17.33 -6.03
CA THR A 538 16.23 -16.03 -6.69
C THR A 538 15.56 -15.98 -8.06
N GLY A 539 15.64 -17.05 -8.85
CA GLY A 539 14.95 -17.17 -10.14
C GLY A 539 13.43 -17.05 -10.00
N VAL A 540 12.84 -17.77 -9.05
CA VAL A 540 11.39 -17.72 -8.75
C VAL A 540 10.97 -16.31 -8.34
N LEU A 541 11.67 -15.69 -7.39
CA LEU A 541 11.36 -14.33 -6.92
C LEU A 541 11.55 -13.27 -8.01
N ARG A 542 12.52 -13.46 -8.91
CA ARG A 542 12.73 -12.59 -10.09
C ARG A 542 11.53 -12.62 -11.04
N THR A 543 10.84 -13.76 -11.16
CA THR A 543 9.58 -13.83 -11.92
C THR A 543 8.42 -13.11 -11.22
N GLY A 544 8.64 -12.41 -10.09
CA GLY A 544 7.61 -11.85 -9.22
C GLY A 544 6.88 -12.88 -8.37
N GLY A 545 7.14 -14.18 -8.58
CA GLY A 545 6.49 -15.30 -7.91
C GLY A 545 6.80 -15.43 -6.43
N THR A 546 6.46 -16.61 -5.88
CA THR A 546 6.74 -16.95 -4.49
C THR A 546 7.39 -18.32 -4.39
N TYR A 547 8.33 -18.46 -3.46
CA TYR A 547 8.94 -19.71 -3.08
C TYR A 547 8.55 -20.00 -1.64
N SER A 548 7.89 -21.13 -1.39
CA SER A 548 7.44 -21.49 -0.04
C SER A 548 7.74 -22.95 0.28
N ILE A 549 8.16 -23.22 1.51
CA ILE A 549 8.26 -24.56 2.08
C ILE A 549 6.99 -24.79 2.88
N LEU A 550 6.26 -25.86 2.55
CA LEU A 550 5.03 -26.26 3.22
C LEU A 550 5.40 -27.17 4.40
N HIS A 551 4.85 -26.89 5.58
CA HIS A 551 5.17 -27.66 6.79
C HIS A 551 4.47 -29.03 6.82
N ASN A 552 3.37 -29.18 6.06
CA ASN A 552 2.60 -30.41 5.89
C ASN A 552 1.86 -30.38 4.53
N ASP A 553 1.33 -31.53 4.10
CA ASP A 553 0.55 -31.63 2.85
C ASP A 553 -0.77 -30.81 2.93
N ASP A 554 -1.33 -30.60 4.13
CA ASP A 554 -2.54 -29.82 4.37
C ASP A 554 -2.32 -28.29 4.22
N ALA A 555 -1.09 -27.84 4.04
CA ALA A 555 -0.74 -26.43 3.85
C ALA A 555 -0.85 -25.95 2.38
N VAL A 556 -1.24 -26.81 1.45
CA VAL A 556 -1.46 -26.43 0.03
C VAL A 556 -2.48 -25.29 -0.12
N PRO A 557 -3.65 -25.30 0.56
CA PRO A 557 -4.56 -24.16 0.53
C PRO A 557 -3.91 -22.86 1.01
N SER A 558 -3.14 -22.89 2.12
CA SER A 558 -2.38 -21.73 2.62
C SER A 558 -1.39 -21.19 1.59
N PHE A 559 -0.70 -22.08 0.86
CA PHE A 559 0.18 -21.69 -0.23
C PHE A 559 -0.57 -20.98 -1.36
N LEU A 560 -1.71 -21.53 -1.81
CA LEU A 560 -2.53 -20.89 -2.84
C LEU A 560 -3.11 -19.56 -2.37
N ASP A 561 -3.47 -19.46 -1.09
CA ASP A 561 -3.90 -18.22 -0.45
C ASP A 561 -2.81 -17.14 -0.53
N HIS A 562 -1.55 -17.52 -0.27
CA HIS A 562 -0.41 -16.63 -0.40
C HIS A 562 -0.13 -16.24 -1.86
N VAL A 563 -0.26 -17.19 -2.80
CA VAL A 563 -0.16 -16.93 -4.25
C VAL A 563 -1.20 -15.89 -4.68
N VAL A 564 -2.47 -16.10 -4.34
CA VAL A 564 -3.55 -15.16 -4.68
C VAL A 564 -3.34 -13.81 -3.99
N SER A 565 -2.90 -13.78 -2.71
CA SER A 565 -2.67 -12.51 -2.00
C SER A 565 -1.57 -11.66 -2.65
N ARG A 566 -0.50 -12.31 -3.12
CA ARG A 566 0.63 -11.66 -3.80
C ARG A 566 0.34 -11.37 -5.29
N GLY A 567 -0.83 -11.79 -5.77
CA GLY A 567 -1.19 -11.80 -7.18
C GLY A 567 -0.76 -13.06 -7.90
N LEU A 568 -1.64 -13.59 -8.74
CA LEU A 568 -1.40 -14.83 -9.47
C LEU A 568 -0.41 -14.64 -10.63
N THR A 569 -0.44 -13.50 -11.33
CA THR A 569 0.43 -13.28 -12.49
C THR A 569 1.22 -11.98 -12.37
N GLN A 570 2.04 -11.66 -13.37
CA GLN A 570 2.75 -10.38 -13.45
C GLN A 570 1.78 -9.18 -13.47
N TYR A 571 0.55 -9.42 -13.90
CA TYR A 571 -0.52 -8.45 -14.00
C TYR A 571 -1.11 -8.00 -12.65
N ASP A 572 -0.95 -8.81 -11.59
CA ASP A 572 -1.74 -8.75 -10.36
C ASP A 572 -0.95 -8.24 -9.14
N ASN A 573 -0.03 -7.28 -9.26
CA ASN A 573 0.85 -6.74 -8.19
C ASN A 573 2.23 -7.42 -8.03
N ALA A 574 2.91 -7.78 -9.12
CA ALA A 574 4.21 -8.46 -9.08
C ALA A 574 5.33 -7.75 -8.29
N ARG A 575 5.22 -6.43 -8.12
CA ARG A 575 6.21 -5.59 -7.43
C ARG A 575 5.79 -5.20 -6.01
N ASP A 576 4.71 -5.74 -5.49
CA ASP A 576 4.28 -5.44 -4.12
C ASP A 576 5.29 -6.03 -3.12
N THR A 577 5.60 -5.28 -2.07
CA THR A 577 6.45 -5.74 -0.98
C THR A 577 5.62 -6.17 0.24
N ALA A 578 4.32 -5.90 0.23
CA ALA A 578 3.37 -6.35 1.23
C ALA A 578 2.64 -7.61 0.79
N THR A 579 2.56 -8.60 1.68
CA THR A 579 1.86 -9.86 1.41
C THR A 579 1.26 -10.43 2.70
N LEU A 580 0.42 -11.45 2.56
CA LEU A 580 -0.04 -12.26 3.68
C LEU A 580 1.04 -13.26 4.09
N LEU A 581 1.17 -13.48 5.39
CA LEU A 581 1.96 -14.57 5.96
C LEU A 581 1.01 -15.61 6.60
N PRO A 582 0.57 -16.62 5.85
CA PRO A 582 -0.29 -17.67 6.39
C PRO A 582 0.51 -18.66 7.26
N ALA A 583 -0.18 -19.29 8.20
CA ALA A 583 0.37 -20.38 8.99
C ALA A 583 0.65 -21.63 8.14
N GLY A 584 1.64 -22.42 8.58
CA GLY A 584 2.02 -23.68 7.93
C GLY A 584 2.95 -23.53 6.73
N LEU A 585 3.44 -22.30 6.47
CA LEU A 585 4.42 -22.00 5.44
C LEU A 585 5.69 -21.38 6.02
N SER A 586 6.82 -21.70 5.41
CA SER A 586 8.01 -20.85 5.41
C SER A 586 8.15 -20.19 4.05
N ILE A 587 8.29 -18.86 4.03
CA ILE A 587 8.33 -18.04 2.82
C ILE A 587 9.71 -17.44 2.68
N SER A 588 10.33 -17.68 1.53
CA SER A 588 11.62 -17.08 1.18
C SER A 588 11.38 -15.77 0.43
N ASP A 589 12.06 -14.70 0.83
CA ASP A 589 12.06 -13.42 0.11
C ASP A 589 13.47 -12.79 0.13
N TYR A 590 13.61 -11.65 -0.54
CA TYR A 590 14.89 -11.00 -0.80
C TYR A 590 14.88 -9.53 -0.39
N VAL A 591 15.98 -9.05 0.20
CA VAL A 591 16.19 -7.66 0.60
C VAL A 591 17.50 -7.10 0.07
N THR A 592 17.49 -5.81 -0.27
CA THR A 592 18.66 -4.97 -0.58
C THR A 592 18.59 -3.67 0.24
N PRO A 593 19.68 -2.90 0.33
CA PRO A 593 19.72 -1.64 1.09
C PRO A 593 18.84 -0.58 0.42
N GLU A 594 18.71 -0.64 -0.91
CA GLU A 594 17.88 0.29 -1.69
C GLU A 594 16.42 -0.17 -1.82
N SER A 595 16.11 -1.41 -1.47
CA SER A 595 14.75 -1.96 -1.61
C SER A 595 13.82 -1.46 -0.49
N GLU A 596 12.53 -1.30 -0.81
CA GLU A 596 11.52 -1.12 0.23
C GLU A 596 11.50 -2.35 1.16
N PRO A 597 11.32 -2.17 2.48
CA PRO A 597 11.18 -3.29 3.41
C PRO A 597 10.08 -4.27 2.98
N ARG A 598 10.32 -5.56 3.20
CA ARG A 598 9.30 -6.60 3.02
C ARG A 598 8.32 -6.55 4.17
N ARG A 599 7.03 -6.63 3.86
CA ARG A 599 5.95 -6.52 4.84
C ARG A 599 5.05 -7.73 4.76
N PHE A 600 4.76 -8.29 5.93
CA PHE A 600 3.96 -9.48 6.09
C PHE A 600 2.82 -9.17 7.04
N SER A 601 1.59 -9.32 6.57
CA SER A 601 0.38 -9.14 7.35
C SER A 601 -0.19 -10.49 7.78
N PHE A 602 -0.68 -10.55 9.01
CA PHE A 602 -1.35 -11.73 9.56
C PHE A 602 -2.26 -11.30 10.71
N ASP A 603 -3.25 -12.13 10.99
CA ASP A 603 -4.16 -11.95 12.11
C ASP A 603 -3.88 -13.02 13.18
N THR A 604 -4.14 -12.68 14.44
CA THR A 604 -4.22 -13.64 15.55
C THR A 604 -5.65 -13.65 16.10
N SER A 605 -6.10 -14.79 16.60
CA SER A 605 -7.45 -14.96 17.16
C SER A 605 -7.40 -15.31 18.65
N GLU A 606 -8.55 -15.33 19.31
CA GLU A 606 -8.64 -15.77 20.72
C GLU A 606 -8.23 -17.23 20.95
N LEU A 607 -8.23 -18.05 19.89
CA LEU A 607 -7.94 -19.48 19.99
C LEU A 607 -6.44 -19.79 19.85
N ASP A 608 -5.69 -18.93 19.16
CA ASP A 608 -4.32 -19.24 18.74
C ASP A 608 -3.36 -18.07 18.94
N ASN A 609 -2.23 -18.35 19.59
CA ASN A 609 -1.05 -17.49 19.53
C ASN A 609 -0.28 -17.76 18.23
N VAL A 610 0.37 -16.72 17.71
CA VAL A 610 1.18 -16.83 16.50
C VAL A 610 2.67 -16.76 16.86
N ILE A 611 3.40 -17.79 16.47
CA ILE A 611 4.86 -17.86 16.62
C ILE A 611 5.49 -17.53 15.27
N ILE A 612 6.33 -16.49 15.26
CA ILE A 612 6.99 -15.99 14.06
C ILE A 612 8.46 -16.33 14.16
N SER A 613 9.02 -16.89 13.10
CA SER A 613 10.46 -17.12 12.97
C SER A 613 11.00 -16.40 11.74
N VAL A 614 12.09 -15.66 11.91
CA VAL A 614 12.81 -14.97 10.84
C VAL A 614 14.27 -15.40 10.85
N GLN A 615 14.80 -15.78 9.69
CA GLN A 615 16.19 -16.19 9.56
C GLN A 615 16.82 -15.73 8.23
N PRO A 616 18.04 -15.17 8.24
CA PRO A 616 18.81 -14.95 7.01
C PRO A 616 19.20 -16.29 6.36
N ILE A 617 18.95 -16.44 5.06
CA ILE A 617 19.41 -17.59 4.27
C ILE A 617 20.82 -17.29 3.71
N THR A 618 21.03 -16.06 3.23
CA THR A 618 22.32 -15.64 2.69
C THR A 618 23.32 -15.40 3.83
N PRO A 619 24.50 -16.04 3.79
CA PRO A 619 25.54 -15.80 4.79
C PRO A 619 25.94 -14.33 4.83
N LYS A 620 26.12 -13.81 6.03
CA LYS A 620 26.47 -12.42 6.31
C LYS A 620 25.43 -11.36 5.93
N LEU A 621 24.18 -11.77 5.76
CA LEU A 621 23.05 -10.84 5.72
C LEU A 621 22.65 -10.47 7.15
N SER A 622 22.32 -9.20 7.38
CA SER A 622 21.77 -8.71 8.64
C SER A 622 20.41 -8.08 8.35
N LEU A 623 19.43 -8.38 9.21
CA LEU A 623 18.04 -7.96 9.01
C LEU A 623 17.59 -7.08 10.18
N HIS A 624 16.88 -6.01 9.87
CA HIS A 624 16.12 -5.25 10.85
C HIS A 624 14.67 -5.74 10.79
N VAL A 625 14.14 -6.17 11.93
CA VAL A 625 12.80 -6.75 12.02
C VAL A 625 11.97 -5.93 12.99
N CYS A 626 10.85 -5.41 12.51
CA CYS A 626 9.89 -4.64 13.31
C CYS A 626 8.50 -5.24 13.15
N MET A 627 7.91 -5.73 14.25
CA MET A 627 6.53 -6.17 14.30
C MET A 627 5.66 -5.13 15.00
N ARG A 628 4.60 -4.71 14.33
CA ARG A 628 3.66 -3.70 14.81
C ARG A 628 2.26 -4.29 14.90
N HIS A 629 1.55 -3.94 15.96
CA HIS A 629 0.11 -4.10 16.01
C HIS A 629 -0.54 -2.95 15.25
N VAL A 630 -1.24 -3.22 14.16
CA VAL A 630 -1.71 -2.19 13.21
C VAL A 630 -2.75 -1.26 13.86
N ARG A 631 -3.83 -1.81 14.44
CA ARG A 631 -4.89 -0.99 15.05
C ARG A 631 -4.41 -0.12 16.22
N ARG A 632 -3.55 -0.66 17.09
CA ARG A 632 -2.97 0.07 18.21
C ARG A 632 -1.79 0.97 17.79
N ASN A 633 -1.30 0.78 16.58
CA ASN A 633 -0.12 1.44 16.03
C ASN A 633 1.09 1.39 16.98
N ALA A 634 1.30 0.22 17.58
CA ALA A 634 2.29 0.01 18.62
C ALA A 634 3.31 -1.02 18.15
N VAL A 635 4.60 -0.70 18.29
CA VAL A 635 5.68 -1.66 18.07
C VAL A 635 5.62 -2.69 19.20
N VAL A 636 5.40 -3.94 18.82
CA VAL A 636 5.33 -5.07 19.76
C VAL A 636 6.70 -5.73 19.90
N LYS A 637 7.46 -5.76 18.79
CA LYS A 637 8.80 -6.31 18.77
C LYS A 637 9.65 -5.55 17.76
N GLU A 638 10.89 -5.24 18.13
CA GLU A 638 11.89 -4.67 17.24
C GLU A 638 13.25 -5.26 17.60
N LEU A 639 13.98 -5.77 16.62
CA LEU A 639 15.29 -6.38 16.83
C LEU A 639 16.10 -6.43 15.52
N ASP A 640 17.43 -6.40 15.66
CA ASP A 640 18.35 -6.67 14.56
C ASP A 640 18.81 -8.13 14.63
N ILE A 641 18.63 -8.87 13.54
CA ILE A 641 19.09 -10.24 13.36
C ILE A 641 20.45 -10.19 12.66
N GLY A 642 21.50 -10.47 13.44
CA GLY A 642 22.88 -10.51 12.96
C GLY A 642 23.26 -11.79 12.21
N LEU A 643 24.57 -11.92 11.94
CA LEU A 643 25.18 -13.04 11.24
C LEU A 643 24.77 -14.38 11.87
N ASP A 644 24.08 -15.25 11.12
CA ASP A 644 23.61 -16.58 11.52
C ASP A 644 22.58 -16.60 12.67
N GLY A 645 21.96 -15.46 12.98
CA GLY A 645 20.89 -15.36 13.98
C GLY A 645 19.56 -15.90 13.43
N ILE A 646 18.89 -16.74 14.20
CA ILE A 646 17.46 -17.03 14.04
C ILE A 646 16.75 -16.28 15.16
N ALA A 647 15.71 -15.52 14.81
CA ALA A 647 14.86 -14.88 15.80
C ALA A 647 13.47 -15.50 15.76
N THR A 648 13.05 -16.04 16.89
CA THR A 648 11.67 -16.50 17.11
C THR A 648 11.02 -15.63 18.16
N PHE A 649 9.83 -15.13 17.88
CA PHE A 649 9.06 -14.31 18.80
C PHE A 649 7.56 -14.56 18.59
N ARG A 650 6.77 -14.15 19.57
CA ARG A 650 5.34 -14.42 19.59
C ARG A 650 4.54 -13.13 19.39
N ALA A 651 3.47 -13.23 18.61
CA ALA A 651 2.39 -12.28 18.57
C ALA A 651 1.20 -12.85 19.35
N GLU A 652 0.74 -12.10 20.35
CA GLU A 652 -0.32 -12.51 21.26
C GLU A 652 -1.48 -11.51 21.17
N LEU A 653 -2.70 -12.02 21.30
CA LEU A 653 -3.88 -11.18 21.47
C LEU A 653 -3.81 -10.48 22.83
N GLY A 654 -3.99 -9.16 22.85
CA GLY A 654 -3.96 -8.36 24.07
C GLY A 654 -5.36 -7.97 24.53
N ILE A 655 -5.48 -7.53 25.79
CA ILE A 655 -6.76 -7.08 26.37
C ILE A 655 -7.45 -5.97 25.55
N GLY A 656 -6.68 -5.14 24.85
CA GLY A 656 -7.21 -4.08 23.99
C GLY A 656 -7.81 -4.56 22.66
N ASP A 657 -7.79 -5.87 22.38
CA ASP A 657 -8.40 -6.46 21.17
C ASP A 657 -9.80 -7.00 21.44
N VAL A 658 -10.21 -7.03 22.72
CA VAL A 658 -11.57 -7.33 23.15
C VAL A 658 -12.44 -6.09 22.90
N PRO A 659 -13.60 -6.19 22.22
CA PRO A 659 -14.38 -7.41 21.98
C PRO A 659 -14.29 -8.00 20.57
N ARG A 660 -13.39 -7.51 19.70
CA ARG A 660 -13.38 -7.95 18.29
C ARG A 660 -12.79 -9.34 18.09
N THR A 661 -12.10 -9.87 19.11
CA THR A 661 -11.53 -11.22 19.13
C THR A 661 -10.49 -11.47 18.02
N ASP A 662 -10.02 -10.41 17.35
CA ASP A 662 -9.04 -10.41 16.27
C ASP A 662 -7.97 -9.32 16.48
N ALA A 663 -6.70 -9.69 16.37
CA ALA A 663 -5.59 -8.76 16.41
C ALA A 663 -4.81 -8.79 15.08
N TRP A 664 -4.52 -7.62 14.53
CA TRP A 664 -3.89 -7.46 13.22
C TRP A 664 -2.48 -6.94 13.35
N PHE A 665 -1.54 -7.69 12.77
CA PHE A 665 -0.12 -7.39 12.84
C PHE A 665 0.50 -7.20 11.46
N GLU A 666 1.51 -6.34 11.44
CA GLU A 666 2.41 -6.14 10.30
C GLU A 666 3.84 -6.42 10.77
N LEU A 667 4.51 -7.35 10.10
CA LEU A 667 5.92 -7.65 10.28
C LEU A 667 6.70 -7.03 9.12
N GLU A 668 7.57 -6.09 9.43
CA GLU A 668 8.50 -5.46 8.50
C GLU A 668 9.89 -6.10 8.64
N VAL A 669 10.48 -6.47 7.50
CA VAL A 669 11.84 -7.01 7.40
C VAL A 669 12.62 -6.14 6.41
N ALA A 670 13.69 -5.50 6.89
CA ALA A 670 14.55 -4.61 6.12
C ALA A 670 16.02 -5.05 6.20
N HIS A 671 16.83 -4.60 5.25
CA HIS A 671 18.29 -4.78 5.29
C HIS A 671 18.93 -3.81 6.30
N VAL A 672 19.97 -4.26 7.01
CA VAL A 672 20.80 -3.40 7.87
C VAL A 672 22.12 -3.06 7.15
N GLU A 673 22.39 -1.78 6.95
CA GLU A 673 23.68 -1.33 6.40
C GLU A 673 24.82 -1.47 7.43
N GLY A 674 25.98 -1.99 7.01
CA GLY A 674 27.13 -2.17 7.90
C GLY A 674 28.37 -2.76 7.22
N GLY A 675 29.55 -2.49 7.79
CA GLY A 675 30.82 -3.00 7.27
C GLY A 675 30.94 -4.52 7.42
N GLY A 676 31.25 -5.22 6.32
CA GLY A 676 31.41 -6.68 6.30
C GLY A 676 30.12 -7.48 6.05
N LEU A 677 28.98 -6.80 5.86
CA LEU A 677 27.71 -7.39 5.45
C LEU A 677 27.65 -7.51 3.92
N VAL A 678 26.91 -8.50 3.42
CA VAL A 678 26.58 -8.56 2.00
C VAL A 678 25.58 -7.46 1.64
N GLY A 679 25.75 -6.86 0.46
CA GLY A 679 24.87 -5.80 -0.02
C GLY A 679 23.41 -6.26 -0.06
N SER A 680 23.14 -7.50 -0.43
CA SER A 680 21.79 -8.02 -0.54
C SER A 680 21.73 -9.52 -0.26
N GLY A 681 20.55 -10.05 0.07
CA GLY A 681 20.43 -11.46 0.40
C GLY A 681 19.00 -11.95 0.60
N LEU A 682 18.88 -13.27 0.62
CA LEU A 682 17.67 -14.02 0.89
C LEU A 682 17.48 -14.19 2.40
N PHE A 683 16.23 -14.17 2.83
CA PHE A 683 15.79 -14.53 4.16
C PHE A 683 14.53 -15.39 4.08
N GLU A 684 14.24 -16.09 5.17
CA GLU A 684 13.02 -16.86 5.35
C GLU A 684 12.22 -16.29 6.52
N VAL A 685 10.90 -16.28 6.36
CA VAL A 685 9.94 -16.01 7.43
C VAL A 685 8.92 -17.14 7.51
N SER A 686 8.58 -17.59 8.72
CA SER A 686 7.53 -18.59 8.93
C SER A 686 6.62 -18.22 10.09
N ILE A 687 5.37 -18.69 10.00
CA ILE A 687 4.39 -18.62 11.10
C ILE A 687 3.95 -20.04 11.48
N GLY A 688 4.00 -20.32 12.78
CA GLY A 688 3.29 -21.42 13.43
C GLY A 688 2.18 -20.91 14.34
N THR A 689 1.18 -21.73 14.59
CA THR A 689 0.13 -21.46 15.59
C THR A 689 0.33 -22.33 16.82
N GLU A 690 0.00 -21.77 17.99
CA GLU A 690 0.02 -22.47 19.28
C GLU A 690 -1.32 -22.24 19.97
N ASP A 691 -2.04 -23.33 20.27
CA ASP A 691 -3.33 -23.31 20.95
C ASP A 691 -3.17 -22.69 22.35
N VAL A 692 -3.98 -21.67 22.65
CA VAL A 692 -3.95 -20.91 23.90
C VAL A 692 -4.22 -21.79 25.13
N GLU A 693 -5.08 -22.81 25.03
CA GLU A 693 -5.37 -23.75 26.14
C GLU A 693 -4.15 -24.59 26.48
N SER A 694 -3.45 -25.08 25.45
CA SER A 694 -2.22 -25.86 25.59
C SER A 694 -1.08 -25.04 26.23
N TYR A 695 -1.03 -23.74 25.91
CA TYR A 695 -0.04 -22.81 26.46
C TYR A 695 -0.28 -22.50 27.95
N HIS A 696 -1.52 -22.23 28.35
CA HIS A 696 -1.81 -21.98 29.76
C HIS A 696 -1.54 -23.23 30.61
N SER A 697 -1.82 -24.42 30.09
CA SER A 697 -1.48 -25.67 30.75
C SER A 697 0.05 -25.85 30.87
N SER A 698 0.84 -25.54 29.84
CA SER A 698 2.30 -25.70 29.87
C SER A 698 2.98 -24.68 30.79
N LYS A 699 2.48 -23.44 30.84
CA LYS A 699 2.98 -22.39 31.74
C LYS A 699 2.64 -22.68 33.21
N ALA A 700 1.43 -23.16 33.50
CA ALA A 700 1.04 -23.58 34.85
C ALA A 700 1.88 -24.76 35.35
N VAL A 701 2.28 -25.68 34.46
CA VAL A 701 3.19 -26.78 34.78
C VAL A 701 4.63 -26.27 34.98
N GLY A 702 5.10 -25.34 34.16
CA GLY A 702 6.43 -24.72 34.30
C GLY A 702 6.60 -23.95 35.62
N GLU A 703 5.61 -23.14 36.00
CA GLU A 703 5.61 -22.39 37.26
C GLU A 703 5.44 -23.33 38.48
N ALA A 704 4.68 -24.43 38.36
CA ALA A 704 4.58 -25.45 39.41
C ALA A 704 5.89 -26.24 39.62
N VAL A 705 6.68 -26.43 38.56
CA VAL A 705 8.00 -27.08 38.62
C VAL A 705 9.05 -26.17 39.24
N GLU A 706 9.00 -24.85 38.99
CA GLU A 706 9.91 -23.88 39.63
C GLU A 706 9.54 -23.58 41.09
N THR A 707 8.25 -23.63 41.45
CA THR A 707 7.80 -23.34 42.82
C THR A 707 7.68 -24.58 43.71
N GLY A 708 7.73 -25.78 43.15
CA GLY A 708 7.62 -27.04 43.90
C GLY A 708 6.27 -27.26 44.58
N VAL A 709 5.25 -26.48 44.23
CA VAL A 709 3.90 -26.57 44.79
C VAL A 709 2.95 -27.01 43.69
N ALA A 710 2.42 -28.22 43.81
CA ALA A 710 1.38 -28.72 42.93
C ALA A 710 0.12 -27.82 43.00
N PRO A 711 -0.53 -27.48 41.88
CA PRO A 711 -1.76 -26.70 41.91
C PRO A 711 -2.86 -27.51 42.59
N ALA A 712 -3.45 -26.94 43.64
CA ALA A 712 -4.64 -27.50 44.27
C ALA A 712 -5.82 -27.39 43.32
N HIS A 713 -6.35 -28.54 42.89
CA HIS A 713 -7.66 -28.63 42.25
C HIS A 713 -8.70 -28.00 43.17
N ASN A 714 -9.27 -26.87 42.75
CA ASN A 714 -10.54 -26.40 43.26
C ASN A 714 -11.56 -26.48 42.13
N GLU A 715 -12.56 -27.32 42.35
CA GLU A 715 -13.80 -27.38 41.59
C GLU A 715 -14.52 -26.02 41.66
N LEU A 716 -14.82 -25.45 40.50
CA LEU A 716 -16.09 -24.77 40.18
C LEU A 716 -16.20 -24.54 38.67
#